data_AF-A0A536QP66-F1
#
_entry.id   AF-A0A536QP66-F1
#
_cell.length_a   1.000
_cell.length_b   1.000
_cell.length_c   1.000
_cell.angle_alpha   90.00
_cell.angle_beta   90.00
_cell.angle_gamma   90.00
#
_symmetry.space_group_name_H-M   'P 1'
#
loop_
_entity.id
_entity.type
_entity.pdbx_description
1 polymer ?
#
loop_
_entity_poly.entity_id
_entity_poly.type
_entity_poly.pdbx_seq_one_letter_code
_entity_poly.pdbx_strand_id
1 'polypeptide(L)'
;MWGFFPRDPLLIGRLGACVGAVAWLALGGQGIVPIAVAALVLLICTSLGVWWLDRKRGQAIALNDVPPLVVLADLVTAGVWMVGSSTNPRSIAFVIVLAVGAFAMYRLGRAGLLATMVTYLAARVGMEAIRTSLGEQTPVPQLVAEVIVVGLAVLIVSATVDSYRAEQTRAERALRLGRSLERVATEIASETEPMALFRSIARSALLLADAHHATINVRRGEEFYIAAGAGTGERVVGIHAPAHVGIVGAVLRSRATVAVDDYADEPTAVPAVRDIGLHALVGVPIFLHGEFAATIMVGRLDRRSFDADDRRTLEGLAGHAAIALRNARIIEQGRRLEALSRQVSGAMPEDVIERIAQETKAAFDLEWVFVAEMKDGQAHTLAALGAAAPMRGLDWAPMGPLLREAVATRELVVLRDYLTERPPEQGRPITILAHTAGIHATMVAPIVIDGEVRAALSVATTDAYRTFDVIDRQGLTAFAELAGSALRAANERRERERRIGRLSALNVLAWQLAAVHEPFAIAKLAFEAAGTLVRRDRFSVARFDDKAQELEFVLSARGADAGPGDDRVALGSDPTSQVVLSGELRRTGTDVHVPMKSRGKLVGVLASSSDRENAYDEEDVAVLQTLGNLVATAFENAEALGRMRELYLASVRALAAAVDARDPYTRSHSARVAALARSIAEEMDLSTDQVRRVQLGALLHDIGKIGVPDAILNKPGPLTEDEWIIMRTHSILGASIVNAVEPLRDLVPIVRAHHERYDGDGYPDELGGDLVPVEAYVVAAADAFEVIVSRRSYKPAQSVEFACAELLRCRGSQFHPAVVDAFLRLIERDRAQGAAQLRRIAGILHEDIEDVPGPGLLLEQFAASAQTHGRQLAILQRLASEISAVLDIDELAERLLRIVCDAMGYENGFLLTLDSSADHLVIRAAVGPSGSYVGQRLPRGQGISWWVVEHGELQNVPDGRLDPRFYGPAEIRSVLCVPLQLGDERIGVLGVESPRTGAFGREDQDLLTAVSHQVAAAVRVAKLHQAAKTAAATDPLTGLPNRRSFFERLQAELVRNDGQPLSVAILDANGLKALNDELGHAAGDEALLKIGEVLQAGVRDG
;
A
#
# COMPACT_ATOMS: atom_id res chain seq x y z
N MET A 1 -26.28 51.79 42.79
CA MET A 1 -27.25 51.82 43.91
C MET A 1 -27.98 50.50 44.17
N TRP A 2 -27.76 49.40 43.42
CA TRP A 2 -28.45 48.11 43.60
C TRP A 2 -27.76 47.10 44.55
N GLY A 3 -26.72 47.51 45.28
CA GLY A 3 -26.04 46.70 46.30
C GLY A 3 -26.44 47.02 47.74
N PHE A 4 -27.41 47.91 47.95
CA PHE A 4 -27.79 48.42 49.27
C PHE A 4 -29.09 47.81 49.82
N PHE A 5 -29.87 47.13 48.99
CA PHE A 5 -31.14 46.51 49.40
C PHE A 5 -30.95 45.04 49.84
N PRO A 6 -31.59 44.60 50.93
CA PRO A 6 -31.60 43.19 51.33
C PRO A 6 -32.10 42.29 50.21
N ARG A 7 -31.41 41.18 49.96
CA ARG A 7 -31.91 40.08 49.10
C ARG A 7 -32.70 39.05 49.90
N ASP A 8 -32.69 39.15 51.23
CA ASP A 8 -33.37 38.22 52.12
C ASP A 8 -34.86 38.60 52.30
N PRO A 9 -35.81 37.71 51.93
CA PRO A 9 -37.23 37.94 52.15
C PRO A 9 -37.60 38.19 53.63
N LEU A 10 -36.83 37.67 54.59
CA LEU A 10 -37.03 37.94 56.01
C LEU A 10 -36.75 39.41 56.34
N LEU A 11 -35.62 39.95 55.88
CA LEU A 11 -35.25 41.34 56.16
C LEU A 11 -36.17 42.32 55.42
N ILE A 12 -36.61 41.98 54.21
CA ILE A 12 -37.66 42.72 53.48
C ILE A 12 -38.98 42.70 54.25
N GLY A 13 -39.40 41.54 54.76
CA GLY A 13 -40.61 41.40 55.58
C GLY A 13 -40.56 42.23 56.86
N ARG A 14 -39.39 42.27 57.53
CA ARG A 14 -39.18 43.11 58.72
C ARG A 14 -39.21 44.60 58.41
N LEU A 15 -38.59 45.03 57.31
CA LEU A 15 -38.67 46.43 56.85
C LEU A 15 -40.11 46.81 56.51
N GLY A 16 -40.86 45.92 55.85
CA GLY A 16 -42.29 46.08 55.61
C GLY A 16 -43.09 46.20 56.90
N ALA A 17 -42.79 45.37 57.90
CA ALA A 17 -43.40 45.46 59.23
C ALA A 17 -43.08 46.79 59.93
N CYS A 18 -41.86 47.30 59.85
CA CYS A 18 -41.49 48.63 60.35
C CYS A 18 -42.30 49.75 59.66
N VAL A 19 -42.44 49.71 58.33
CA VAL A 19 -43.24 50.70 57.59
C VAL A 19 -44.72 50.61 57.97
N GLY A 20 -45.28 49.40 58.06
CA GLY A 20 -46.65 49.17 58.50
C GLY A 20 -46.91 49.68 59.92
N ALA A 21 -45.95 49.51 60.82
CA ALA A 21 -46.02 49.99 62.19
C ALA A 21 -46.01 51.52 62.29
N VAL A 22 -45.17 52.19 61.49
CA VAL A 22 -45.14 53.66 61.39
C VAL A 22 -46.46 54.19 60.84
N ALA A 23 -47.01 53.56 59.80
CA ALA A 23 -48.32 53.93 59.24
C ALA A 23 -49.46 53.71 60.25
N TRP A 24 -49.41 52.63 61.04
CA TRP A 24 -50.40 52.34 62.07
C TRP A 24 -50.35 53.32 63.26
N LEU A 25 -49.14 53.68 63.71
CA LEU A 25 -48.90 54.73 64.70
C LEU A 25 -49.45 56.10 64.26
N ALA A 26 -49.38 56.41 62.95
CA ALA A 26 -49.92 57.65 62.40
C ALA A 26 -51.46 57.69 62.36
N LEU A 27 -52.12 56.53 62.44
CA LEU A 27 -53.58 56.37 62.37
C LEU A 27 -54.24 56.15 63.75
N GLY A 28 -53.47 55.83 64.80
CA GLY A 28 -53.98 55.48 66.13
C GLY A 28 -54.08 56.65 67.12
N GLY A 29 -55.12 56.67 67.96
CA GLY A 29 -55.36 57.71 68.98
C GLY A 29 -54.31 57.77 70.10
N GLN A 30 -54.20 58.93 70.76
CA GLN A 30 -53.06 59.38 71.58
C GLN A 30 -52.73 58.56 72.85
N GLY A 31 -53.53 57.57 73.25
CA GLY A 31 -53.40 56.88 74.54
C GLY A 31 -52.32 55.79 74.64
N ILE A 32 -51.76 55.29 73.52
CA ILE A 32 -50.91 54.08 73.51
C ILE A 32 -49.58 54.28 72.75
N VAL A 33 -49.28 55.51 72.34
CA VAL A 33 -48.08 55.89 71.57
C VAL A 33 -46.74 55.44 72.19
N PRO A 34 -46.49 55.56 73.52
CA PRO A 34 -45.18 55.23 74.08
C PRO A 34 -44.82 53.74 73.94
N ILE A 35 -45.82 52.87 74.09
CA ILE A 35 -45.67 51.41 74.06
C ILE A 35 -45.43 50.93 72.63
N ALA A 36 -46.16 51.49 71.65
CA ALA A 36 -45.99 51.16 70.25
C ALA A 36 -44.67 51.70 69.66
N VAL A 37 -44.20 52.86 70.13
CA VAL A 37 -42.86 53.39 69.77
C VAL A 37 -41.75 52.49 70.30
N ALA A 38 -41.85 51.99 71.53
CA ALA A 38 -40.85 51.07 72.10
C ALA A 38 -40.76 49.76 71.29
N ALA A 39 -41.89 49.19 70.87
CA ALA A 39 -41.92 48.01 70.00
C ALA A 39 -41.31 48.28 68.61
N LEU A 40 -41.57 49.45 68.02
CA LEU A 40 -40.96 49.86 66.75
C LEU A 40 -39.44 49.99 66.86
N VAL A 41 -38.94 50.61 67.95
CA VAL A 41 -37.49 50.73 68.19
C VAL A 41 -36.85 49.35 68.33
N LEU A 42 -37.48 48.43 69.07
CA LEU A 42 -36.99 47.06 69.23
C LEU A 42 -36.91 46.31 67.88
N LEU A 43 -37.93 46.45 67.03
CA LEU A 43 -37.96 45.85 65.69
C LEU A 43 -36.88 46.43 64.76
N ILE A 44 -36.63 47.75 64.82
CA ILE A 44 -35.57 48.41 64.05
C ILE A 44 -34.19 47.91 64.51
N CYS A 45 -33.93 47.87 65.81
CA CYS A 45 -32.65 47.42 66.36
C CYS A 45 -32.33 45.97 65.97
N THR A 46 -33.31 45.09 66.08
CA THR A 46 -33.16 43.67 65.71
C THR A 46 -33.01 43.48 64.19
N SER A 47 -33.69 44.29 63.39
CA SER A 47 -33.53 44.28 61.92
C SER A 47 -32.15 44.76 61.48
N LEU A 48 -31.61 45.81 62.12
CA LEU A 48 -30.23 46.25 61.90
C LEU A 48 -29.22 45.17 62.31
N GLY A 49 -29.50 44.43 63.39
CA GLY A 49 -28.70 43.29 63.82
C GLY A 49 -28.64 42.15 62.79
N VAL A 50 -29.78 41.78 62.21
CA VAL A 50 -29.84 40.77 61.12
C VAL A 50 -29.09 41.26 59.88
N TRP A 51 -29.32 42.52 59.47
CA TRP A 51 -28.61 43.11 58.32
C TRP A 51 -27.09 43.12 58.49
N TRP A 52 -26.60 43.45 59.70
CA TRP A 52 -25.18 43.42 60.00
C TRP A 52 -24.59 41.99 59.89
N LEU A 53 -25.34 40.97 60.34
CA LEU A 53 -24.93 39.57 60.25
C LEU A 53 -24.91 39.06 58.79
N ASP A 54 -25.90 39.40 57.98
CA ASP A 54 -25.93 39.09 56.54
C ASP A 54 -24.69 39.64 55.84
N ARG A 55 -24.36 40.90 56.12
CA ARG A 55 -23.18 41.55 55.54
C ARG A 55 -21.88 40.88 55.97
N LYS A 56 -21.77 40.45 57.23
CA LYS A 56 -20.58 39.76 57.74
C LYS A 56 -20.37 38.37 57.12
N ARG A 57 -21.45 37.65 56.80
CA ARG A 57 -21.40 36.31 56.18
C ARG A 57 -21.25 36.33 54.67
N GLY A 58 -21.54 37.46 54.01
CA GLY A 58 -21.51 37.59 52.55
C GLY A 58 -22.68 36.89 51.83
N GLN A 59 -23.61 36.32 52.58
CA GLN A 59 -24.84 35.68 52.09
C GLN A 59 -25.97 35.87 53.12
N ALA A 60 -27.22 35.83 52.66
CA ALA A 60 -28.40 35.95 53.51
C ALA A 60 -28.44 34.84 54.56
N ILE A 61 -28.83 35.16 55.79
CA ILE A 61 -29.02 34.20 56.86
C ILE A 61 -30.24 33.33 56.55
N ALA A 62 -30.03 32.01 56.45
CA ALA A 62 -31.14 31.08 56.36
C ALA A 62 -32.06 31.23 57.59
N LEU A 63 -33.38 31.09 57.41
CA LEU A 63 -34.39 31.19 58.48
C LEU A 63 -34.05 30.33 59.72
N ASN A 64 -33.41 29.18 59.53
CA ASN A 64 -32.94 28.29 60.61
C ASN A 64 -31.76 28.82 61.42
N ASP A 65 -30.99 29.75 60.88
CA ASP A 65 -29.76 30.28 61.48
C ASP A 65 -29.98 31.62 62.20
N VAL A 66 -31.20 32.18 62.14
CA VAL A 66 -31.55 33.45 62.80
C VAL A 66 -31.34 33.33 64.31
N PRO A 67 -30.70 34.30 64.99
CA PRO A 67 -30.47 34.21 66.43
C PRO A 67 -31.79 34.07 67.22
N PRO A 68 -31.90 33.15 68.20
CA PRO A 68 -33.11 32.97 69.01
C PRO A 68 -33.66 34.26 69.63
N LEU A 69 -32.75 35.15 70.07
CA LEU A 69 -33.10 36.43 70.65
C LEU A 69 -33.90 37.33 69.69
N VAL A 70 -33.56 37.30 68.40
CA VAL A 70 -34.24 38.09 67.36
C VAL A 70 -35.68 37.61 67.19
N VAL A 71 -35.88 36.29 67.17
CA VAL A 71 -37.20 35.68 67.00
C VAL A 71 -38.10 35.91 68.23
N LEU A 72 -37.51 35.86 69.43
CA LEU A 72 -38.22 36.21 70.65
C LEU A 72 -38.60 37.70 70.68
N ALA A 73 -37.70 38.59 70.23
CA ALA A 73 -37.99 40.02 70.14
C ALA A 73 -39.10 40.33 69.13
N ASP A 74 -39.17 39.61 68.00
CA ASP A 74 -40.26 39.74 67.03
C ASP A 74 -41.61 39.30 67.63
N LEU A 75 -41.62 38.19 68.38
CA LEU A 75 -42.81 37.74 69.11
C LEU A 75 -43.28 38.80 70.10
N VAL A 76 -42.37 39.32 70.94
CA VAL A 76 -42.69 40.38 71.91
C VAL A 76 -43.25 41.61 71.19
N THR A 77 -42.63 42.03 70.09
CA THR A 77 -43.10 43.15 69.26
C THR A 77 -44.52 42.91 68.75
N ALA A 78 -44.79 41.73 68.22
CA ALA A 78 -46.13 41.35 67.75
C ALA A 78 -47.17 41.35 68.89
N GLY A 79 -46.79 40.86 70.08
CA GLY A 79 -47.63 40.91 71.27
C GLY A 79 -47.93 42.33 71.72
N VAL A 80 -46.94 43.22 71.71
CA VAL A 80 -47.11 44.64 72.05
C VAL A 80 -48.03 45.35 71.04
N TRP A 81 -47.91 45.07 69.74
CA TRP A 81 -48.83 45.59 68.74
C TRP A 81 -50.25 45.07 68.91
N MET A 82 -50.41 43.81 69.30
CA MET A 82 -51.72 43.26 69.63
C MET A 82 -52.37 44.03 70.78
N VAL A 83 -51.63 44.31 71.87
CA VAL A 83 -52.11 45.17 72.97
C VAL A 83 -52.46 46.58 72.48
N GLY A 84 -51.60 47.18 71.65
CA GLY A 84 -51.80 48.51 71.10
C GLY A 84 -53.07 48.63 70.25
N SER A 85 -53.44 47.56 69.56
CA SER A 85 -54.62 47.51 68.70
C SER A 85 -55.96 47.31 69.42
N SER A 86 -55.97 47.41 70.76
CA SER A 86 -57.13 47.18 71.64
C SER A 86 -58.39 47.96 71.25
N THR A 87 -58.23 49.17 70.70
CA THR A 87 -59.32 50.08 70.31
C THR A 87 -59.89 49.81 68.91
N ASN A 88 -59.31 48.88 68.15
CA ASN A 88 -59.77 48.57 66.80
C ASN A 88 -60.52 47.22 66.77
N PRO A 89 -61.85 47.22 66.61
CA PRO A 89 -62.65 45.99 66.62
C PRO A 89 -62.40 45.08 65.40
N ARG A 90 -61.67 45.55 64.39
CA ARG A 90 -61.25 44.78 63.20
C ARG A 90 -59.76 44.45 63.20
N SER A 91 -59.10 44.49 64.35
CA SER A 91 -57.66 44.24 64.44
C SER A 91 -57.30 42.81 64.00
N ILE A 92 -56.37 42.71 63.04
CA ILE A 92 -55.78 41.46 62.54
C ILE A 92 -54.52 41.11 63.36
N ALA A 93 -54.25 41.79 64.47
CA ALA A 93 -52.98 41.68 65.19
C ALA A 93 -52.71 40.27 65.76
N PHE A 94 -53.72 39.47 66.07
CA PHE A 94 -53.52 38.07 66.46
C PHE A 94 -52.97 37.21 65.31
N VAL A 95 -53.33 37.51 64.04
CA VAL A 95 -52.78 36.84 62.86
C VAL A 95 -51.28 37.16 62.72
N ILE A 96 -50.87 38.37 63.11
CA ILE A 96 -49.44 38.75 63.14
C ILE A 96 -48.69 37.93 64.20
N VAL A 97 -49.25 37.79 65.41
CA VAL A 97 -48.65 36.94 66.46
C VAL A 97 -48.58 35.47 66.02
N LEU A 98 -49.61 34.96 65.32
CA LEU A 98 -49.60 33.61 64.75
C LEU A 98 -48.57 33.45 63.63
N ALA A 99 -48.44 34.43 62.74
CA ALA A 99 -47.47 34.40 61.64
C ALA A 99 -46.02 34.45 62.14
N VAL A 100 -45.73 35.36 63.09
CA VAL A 100 -44.42 35.42 63.76
C VAL A 100 -44.20 34.17 64.62
N GLY A 101 -45.27 33.64 65.22
CA GLY A 101 -45.26 32.39 65.97
C GLY A 101 -44.94 31.16 65.13
N ALA A 102 -45.42 31.09 63.88
CA ALA A 102 -45.05 30.05 62.92
C ALA A 102 -43.53 30.06 62.68
N PHE A 103 -42.94 31.25 62.54
CA PHE A 103 -41.51 31.41 62.41
C PHE A 103 -40.76 31.03 63.71
N ALA A 104 -41.29 31.39 64.88
CA ALA A 104 -40.73 30.97 66.16
C ALA A 104 -40.77 29.45 66.36
N MET A 105 -41.87 28.79 66.00
CA MET A 105 -41.99 27.33 65.98
C MET A 105 -40.97 26.73 65.00
N TYR A 106 -40.83 27.31 63.81
CA TYR A 106 -39.87 26.87 62.79
C TYR A 106 -38.41 27.09 63.20
N ARG A 107 -38.10 27.97 64.15
CA ARG A 107 -36.73 28.21 64.61
C ARG A 107 -36.37 27.53 65.92
N LEU A 108 -37.30 27.56 66.88
CA LEU A 108 -37.07 27.15 68.28
C LEU A 108 -37.76 25.82 68.63
N GLY A 109 -38.53 25.25 67.70
CA GLY A 109 -39.31 24.02 67.94
C GLY A 109 -40.32 24.21 69.07
N ARG A 110 -40.37 23.26 70.00
CA ARG A 110 -41.31 23.28 71.14
C ARG A 110 -41.20 24.55 72.01
N ALA A 111 -40.00 25.11 72.15
CA ALA A 111 -39.81 26.36 72.88
C ALA A 111 -40.47 27.56 72.16
N GLY A 112 -40.52 27.54 70.82
CA GLY A 112 -41.18 28.57 70.01
C GLY A 112 -42.71 28.51 70.10
N LEU A 113 -43.27 27.30 70.15
CA LEU A 113 -44.70 27.07 70.42
C LEU A 113 -45.09 27.67 71.78
N LEU A 114 -44.34 27.33 72.83
CA LEU A 114 -44.58 27.84 74.18
C LEU A 114 -44.44 29.37 74.23
N ALA A 115 -43.39 29.93 73.63
CA ALA A 115 -43.17 31.36 73.56
C ALA A 115 -44.32 32.10 72.84
N THR A 116 -44.83 31.53 71.75
CA THR A 116 -45.96 32.10 71.00
C THR A 116 -47.24 32.12 71.83
N MET A 117 -47.56 31.00 72.49
CA MET A 117 -48.73 30.87 73.37
C MET A 117 -48.68 31.85 74.54
N VAL A 118 -47.53 31.92 75.22
CA VAL A 118 -47.32 32.84 76.35
C VAL A 118 -47.46 34.28 75.89
N THR A 119 -46.85 34.63 74.76
CA THR A 119 -46.91 35.99 74.20
C THR A 119 -48.33 36.37 73.82
N TYR A 120 -49.09 35.49 73.15
CA TYR A 120 -50.49 35.73 72.81
C TYR A 120 -51.35 35.93 74.06
N LEU A 121 -51.21 35.05 75.07
CA LEU A 121 -52.01 35.14 76.29
C LEU A 121 -51.70 36.42 77.07
N ALA A 122 -50.41 36.74 77.25
CA ALA A 122 -49.99 37.97 77.92
C ALA A 122 -50.47 39.22 77.17
N ALA A 123 -50.34 39.24 75.84
CA ALA A 123 -50.83 40.33 75.00
C ALA A 123 -52.36 40.43 75.06
N ARG A 124 -53.08 39.31 75.10
CA ARG A 124 -54.54 39.30 75.18
C ARG A 124 -55.03 39.85 76.50
N VAL A 125 -54.41 39.46 77.61
CA VAL A 125 -54.71 40.01 78.95
C VAL A 125 -54.46 41.51 78.97
N GLY A 126 -53.32 41.96 78.43
CA GLY A 126 -53.01 43.39 78.32
C GLY A 126 -54.03 44.15 77.46
N MET A 127 -54.46 43.58 76.35
CA MET A 127 -55.47 44.16 75.47
C MET A 127 -56.83 44.30 76.18
N GLU A 128 -57.28 43.26 76.89
CA GLU A 128 -58.55 43.29 77.64
C GLU A 128 -58.51 44.27 78.81
N ALA A 129 -57.37 44.41 79.49
CA ALA A 129 -57.18 45.41 80.53
C ALA A 129 -57.36 46.84 80.00
N ILE A 130 -56.80 47.14 78.81
CA ILE A 130 -56.99 48.45 78.16
C ILE A 130 -58.44 48.64 77.72
N ARG A 131 -59.07 47.65 77.07
CA ARG A 131 -60.49 47.75 76.66
C ARG A 131 -61.43 47.94 77.83
N THR A 132 -61.17 47.26 78.95
CA THR A 132 -61.91 47.42 80.21
C THR A 132 -61.76 48.84 80.75
N SER A 133 -60.55 49.41 80.72
CA SER A 133 -60.31 50.79 81.16
C SER A 133 -61.03 51.85 80.31
N LEU A 134 -61.33 51.51 79.05
CA LEU A 134 -62.05 52.35 78.08
C LEU A 134 -63.57 52.10 78.07
N GLY A 135 -64.08 51.18 78.90
CA GLY A 135 -65.51 50.86 79.01
C GLY A 135 -66.04 49.91 77.93
N GLU A 136 -65.16 49.28 77.13
CA GLU A 136 -65.51 48.41 76.00
C GLU A 136 -65.17 46.93 76.28
N GLN A 137 -65.73 46.35 77.36
CA GLN A 137 -65.42 44.97 77.75
C GLN A 137 -65.84 43.94 76.69
N THR A 138 -64.98 42.95 76.44
CA THR A 138 -65.31 41.85 75.53
C THR A 138 -66.23 40.84 76.25
N PRO A 139 -67.37 40.42 75.65
CA PRO A 139 -68.22 39.40 76.24
C PRO A 139 -67.45 38.10 76.53
N VAL A 140 -67.65 37.52 77.72
CA VAL A 140 -66.97 36.28 78.16
C VAL A 140 -67.07 35.13 77.12
N PRO A 141 -68.24 34.86 76.50
CA PRO A 141 -68.33 33.81 75.47
C PRO A 141 -67.44 34.06 74.25
N GLN A 142 -67.28 35.34 73.86
CA GLN A 142 -66.41 35.74 72.76
C GLN A 142 -64.93 35.58 73.11
N LEU A 143 -64.55 35.92 74.36
CA LEU A 143 -63.18 35.72 74.86
C LEU A 143 -62.78 34.23 74.82
N VAL A 144 -63.67 33.36 75.30
CA VAL A 144 -63.46 31.91 75.31
C VAL A 144 -63.37 31.35 73.88
N ALA A 145 -64.25 31.78 72.98
CA ALA A 145 -64.22 31.38 71.58
C ALA A 145 -62.91 31.79 70.89
N GLU A 146 -62.43 33.01 71.12
CA GLU A 146 -61.18 33.51 70.53
C GLU A 146 -59.95 32.73 71.04
N VAL A 147 -59.88 32.43 72.34
CA VAL A 147 -58.78 31.62 72.91
C VAL A 147 -58.77 30.20 72.35
N ILE A 148 -59.94 29.57 72.18
CA ILE A 148 -60.05 28.23 71.59
C ILE A 148 -59.62 28.25 70.12
N VAL A 149 -60.12 29.20 69.33
CA VAL A 149 -59.78 29.33 67.90
C VAL A 149 -58.29 29.57 67.72
N VAL A 150 -57.68 30.45 68.52
CA VAL A 150 -56.24 30.71 68.45
C VAL A 150 -55.43 29.51 68.95
N GLY A 151 -55.86 28.84 70.03
CA GLY A 151 -55.21 27.61 70.50
C GLY A 151 -55.20 26.50 69.44
N LEU A 152 -56.32 26.32 68.74
CA LEU A 152 -56.42 25.38 67.62
C LEU A 152 -55.54 25.79 66.44
N ALA A 153 -55.54 27.08 66.09
CA ALA A 153 -54.71 27.62 65.02
C ALA A 153 -53.21 27.43 65.30
N VAL A 154 -52.76 27.70 66.52
CA VAL A 154 -51.38 27.46 66.96
C VAL A 154 -51.00 25.98 66.81
N LEU A 155 -51.88 25.06 67.22
CA LEU A 155 -51.62 23.63 67.17
C LEU A 155 -51.53 23.10 65.73
N ILE A 156 -52.43 23.56 64.85
CA ILE A 156 -52.39 23.26 63.40
C ILE A 156 -51.09 23.78 62.79
N VAL A 157 -50.74 25.04 63.06
CA VAL A 157 -49.51 25.64 62.53
C VAL A 157 -48.27 24.89 63.04
N SER A 158 -48.23 24.48 64.31
CA SER A 158 -47.12 23.70 64.86
C SER A 158 -46.96 22.36 64.15
N ALA A 159 -48.06 21.61 63.93
CA ALA A 159 -48.02 20.33 63.25
C ALA A 159 -47.55 20.48 61.79
N THR A 160 -48.02 21.51 61.09
CA THR A 160 -47.59 21.83 59.72
C THR A 160 -46.10 22.18 59.66
N VAL A 161 -45.61 23.00 60.61
CA VAL A 161 -44.20 23.38 60.69
C VAL A 161 -43.29 22.18 61.00
N ASP A 162 -43.71 21.28 61.90
CA ASP A 162 -42.96 20.06 62.21
C ASP A 162 -42.92 19.11 61.00
N SER A 163 -44.03 18.95 60.29
CA SER A 163 -44.08 18.18 59.03
C SER A 163 -43.14 18.75 57.98
N TYR A 164 -43.16 20.07 57.79
CA TYR A 164 -42.29 20.76 56.83
C TYR A 164 -40.80 20.61 57.18
N ARG A 165 -40.43 20.72 58.46
CA ARG A 165 -39.05 20.48 58.94
C ARG A 165 -38.60 19.04 58.69
N ALA A 166 -39.49 18.06 58.92
CA ALA A 166 -39.19 16.66 58.68
C ALA A 166 -38.97 16.38 57.18
N GLU A 167 -39.80 16.92 56.30
CA GLU A 167 -39.61 16.82 54.85
C GLU A 167 -38.33 17.51 54.38
N GLN A 168 -38.03 18.72 54.85
CA GLN A 168 -36.81 19.43 54.48
C GLN A 168 -35.55 18.65 54.89
N THR A 169 -35.56 18.06 56.10
CA THR A 169 -34.43 17.23 56.58
C THR A 169 -34.26 15.97 55.72
N ARG A 170 -35.36 15.33 55.29
CA ARG A 170 -35.30 14.19 54.37
C ARG A 170 -34.76 14.59 52.99
N ALA A 171 -35.22 15.71 52.44
CA ALA A 171 -34.77 16.22 51.16
C ALA A 171 -33.27 16.59 51.18
N GLU A 172 -32.79 17.23 52.24
CA GLU A 172 -31.37 17.56 52.41
C GLU A 172 -30.49 16.30 52.53
N ARG A 173 -30.95 15.26 53.25
CA ARG A 173 -30.25 13.98 53.33
C ARG A 173 -30.20 13.27 51.98
N ALA A 174 -31.32 13.19 51.27
CA ALA A 174 -31.39 12.60 49.93
C ALA A 174 -30.45 13.32 48.94
N LEU A 175 -30.40 14.65 48.99
CA LEU A 175 -29.52 15.45 48.13
C LEU A 175 -28.03 15.24 48.45
N ARG A 176 -27.67 15.12 49.73
CA ARG A 176 -26.28 14.81 50.14
C ARG A 176 -25.86 13.41 49.69
N LEU A 177 -26.75 12.43 49.81
CA LEU A 177 -26.50 11.07 49.36
C LEU A 177 -26.34 11.02 47.83
N GLY A 178 -27.25 11.66 47.09
CA GLY A 178 -27.18 11.77 45.63
C GLY A 178 -25.86 12.39 45.14
N ARG A 179 -25.41 13.50 45.74
CA ARG A 179 -24.12 14.14 45.41
C ARG A 179 -22.89 13.31 45.76
N SER A 180 -23.01 12.40 46.74
CA SER A 180 -21.91 11.51 47.12
C SER A 180 -21.84 10.33 46.15
N LEU A 181 -22.99 9.76 45.79
CA LEU A 181 -23.10 8.74 44.73
C LEU A 181 -22.65 9.27 43.37
N GLU A 182 -23.01 10.51 43.00
CA GLU A 182 -22.61 11.12 41.72
C GLU A 182 -21.09 11.31 41.61
N ARG A 183 -20.44 11.77 42.69
CA ARG A 183 -18.96 11.89 42.73
C ARG A 183 -18.29 10.54 42.57
N VAL A 184 -18.74 9.55 43.33
CA VAL A 184 -18.24 8.17 43.27
C VAL A 184 -18.48 7.54 41.90
N ALA A 185 -19.67 7.72 41.33
CA ALA A 185 -20.01 7.22 39.99
C ALA A 185 -19.09 7.81 38.92
N THR A 186 -18.76 9.10 39.04
CA THR A 186 -17.81 9.78 38.14
C THR A 186 -16.40 9.21 38.26
N GLU A 187 -15.94 8.99 39.49
CA GLU A 187 -14.63 8.38 39.76
C GLU A 187 -14.53 6.97 39.17
N ILE A 188 -15.53 6.12 39.44
CA ILE A 188 -15.60 4.76 38.93
C ILE A 188 -15.73 4.74 37.39
N ALA A 189 -16.50 5.66 36.80
CA ALA A 189 -16.67 5.74 35.35
C ALA A 189 -15.40 6.19 34.60
N SER A 190 -14.46 6.84 35.30
CA SER A 190 -13.18 7.26 34.70
C SER A 190 -12.16 6.12 34.58
N GLU A 191 -12.37 5.02 35.30
CA GLU A 191 -11.48 3.86 35.28
C GLU A 191 -11.79 2.92 34.11
N THR A 192 -10.82 2.73 33.22
CA THR A 192 -10.97 1.88 32.02
C THR A 192 -10.35 0.49 32.18
N GLU A 193 -9.54 0.28 33.20
CA GLU A 193 -8.90 -1.00 33.47
C GLU A 193 -9.75 -1.84 34.45
N PRO A 194 -10.16 -3.08 34.10
CA PRO A 194 -11.09 -3.86 34.92
C PRO A 194 -10.67 -4.07 36.38
N MET A 195 -9.38 -4.31 36.63
CA MET A 195 -8.87 -4.57 37.98
C MET A 195 -8.74 -3.28 38.81
N ALA A 196 -8.36 -2.16 38.17
CA ALA A 196 -8.35 -0.85 38.81
C ALA A 196 -9.78 -0.41 39.17
N LEU A 197 -10.72 -0.67 38.26
CA LEU A 197 -12.14 -0.43 38.44
C LEU A 197 -12.70 -1.21 39.65
N PHE A 198 -12.42 -2.51 39.78
CA PHE A 198 -12.85 -3.28 40.95
C PHE A 198 -12.29 -2.73 42.28
N ARG A 199 -11.03 -2.27 42.29
CA ARG A 199 -10.46 -1.58 43.48
C ARG A 199 -11.18 -0.26 43.78
N SER A 200 -11.50 0.52 42.75
CA SER A 200 -12.23 1.78 42.91
C SER A 200 -13.65 1.56 43.46
N ILE A 201 -14.36 0.53 42.96
CA ILE A 201 -15.67 0.13 43.47
C ILE A 201 -15.57 -0.30 44.95
N ALA A 202 -14.59 -1.14 45.32
CA ALA A 202 -14.40 -1.57 46.71
C ALA A 202 -14.14 -0.39 47.65
N ARG A 203 -13.24 0.54 47.28
CA ARG A 203 -12.94 1.74 48.08
C ARG A 203 -14.18 2.62 48.23
N SER A 204 -14.91 2.80 47.16
CA SER A 204 -16.15 3.59 47.15
C SER A 204 -17.23 2.98 48.03
N ALA A 205 -17.38 1.65 48.01
CA ALA A 205 -18.31 0.93 48.87
C ALA A 205 -17.96 1.11 50.35
N LEU A 206 -16.67 1.05 50.68
CA LEU A 206 -16.17 1.27 52.05
C LEU A 206 -16.50 2.68 52.56
N LEU A 207 -16.28 3.70 51.73
CA LEU A 207 -16.53 5.10 52.08
C LEU A 207 -18.03 5.42 52.19
N LEU A 208 -18.86 4.92 51.27
CA LEU A 208 -20.29 5.21 51.22
C LEU A 208 -21.06 4.56 52.37
N ALA A 209 -20.67 3.35 52.77
CA ALA A 209 -21.33 2.60 53.84
C ALA A 209 -20.70 2.79 55.23
N ASP A 210 -19.68 3.64 55.36
CA ASP A 210 -18.93 3.84 56.62
C ASP A 210 -18.54 2.49 57.24
N ALA A 211 -17.75 1.73 56.48
CA ALA A 211 -17.42 0.34 56.75
C ALA A 211 -15.90 0.13 56.91
N HIS A 212 -15.52 -1.06 57.38
CA HIS A 212 -14.11 -1.41 57.63
C HIS A 212 -13.58 -2.45 56.64
N HIS A 213 -14.48 -3.12 55.93
CA HIS A 213 -14.21 -4.19 54.99
C HIS A 213 -15.01 -3.95 53.72
N ALA A 214 -14.36 -4.01 52.56
CA ALA A 214 -15.06 -4.13 51.30
C ALA A 214 -14.30 -5.04 50.34
N THR A 215 -14.99 -5.92 49.63
CA THR A 215 -14.42 -6.79 48.60
C THR A 215 -15.32 -6.90 47.38
N ILE A 216 -14.72 -7.11 46.22
CA ILE A 216 -15.41 -7.49 44.99
C ILE A 216 -15.13 -8.96 44.72
N ASN A 217 -16.21 -9.73 44.63
CA ASN A 217 -16.17 -11.18 44.49
C ASN A 217 -16.67 -11.53 43.08
N VAL A 218 -15.80 -12.13 42.27
CA VAL A 218 -16.09 -12.47 40.87
C VAL A 218 -16.23 -13.98 40.77
N ARG A 219 -17.31 -14.45 40.11
CA ARG A 219 -17.56 -15.87 39.91
C ARG A 219 -16.80 -16.38 38.68
N ARG A 220 -16.24 -17.59 38.77
CA ARG A 220 -15.63 -18.33 37.67
C ARG A 220 -16.02 -19.80 37.77
N GLY A 221 -16.96 -20.24 36.93
CA GLY A 221 -17.52 -21.59 37.00
C GLY A 221 -18.24 -21.85 38.33
N GLU A 222 -17.88 -22.93 39.01
CA GLU A 222 -18.44 -23.32 40.32
C GLU A 222 -17.78 -22.63 41.52
N GLU A 223 -16.76 -21.80 41.30
CA GLU A 223 -16.07 -21.05 42.34
C GLU A 223 -16.29 -19.54 42.18
N PHE A 224 -16.01 -18.79 43.24
CA PHE A 224 -15.75 -17.37 43.15
C PHE A 224 -14.38 -17.07 43.74
N TYR A 225 -13.80 -15.96 43.29
CA TYR A 225 -12.57 -15.43 43.86
C TYR A 225 -12.71 -13.96 44.21
N ILE A 226 -11.92 -13.53 45.19
CA ILE A 226 -11.90 -12.14 45.63
C ILE A 226 -10.97 -11.34 44.71
N ALA A 227 -11.56 -10.59 43.77
CA ALA A 227 -10.81 -9.87 42.73
C ALA A 227 -10.17 -8.58 43.25
N ALA A 228 -10.84 -7.89 44.17
CA ALA A 228 -10.34 -6.66 44.77
C ALA A 228 -10.84 -6.49 46.20
N GLY A 229 -10.12 -5.70 46.99
CA GLY A 229 -10.48 -5.38 48.36
C GLY A 229 -10.09 -3.96 48.73
N ALA A 230 -10.73 -3.42 49.76
CA ALA A 230 -10.40 -2.15 50.40
C ALA A 230 -10.52 -2.27 51.92
N GLY A 231 -9.67 -1.53 52.64
CA GLY A 231 -9.58 -1.63 54.10
C GLY A 231 -9.12 -3.03 54.53
N THR A 232 -9.84 -3.65 55.47
CA THR A 232 -9.51 -5.04 55.87
C THR A 232 -9.75 -6.06 54.75
N GLY A 233 -10.49 -5.72 53.70
CA GLY A 233 -10.73 -6.58 52.54
C GLY A 233 -9.49 -6.84 51.68
N GLU A 234 -8.47 -5.99 51.75
CA GLU A 234 -7.20 -6.20 51.03
C GLU A 234 -6.48 -7.48 51.48
N ARG A 235 -6.71 -7.93 52.72
CA ARG A 235 -6.07 -9.12 53.30
C ARG A 235 -6.55 -10.44 52.71
N VAL A 236 -7.67 -10.43 51.99
CA VAL A 236 -8.33 -11.63 51.46
C VAL A 236 -8.44 -11.61 49.93
N VAL A 237 -7.81 -10.65 49.26
CA VAL A 237 -7.73 -10.63 47.78
C VAL A 237 -7.01 -11.89 47.28
N GLY A 238 -7.55 -12.51 46.24
CA GLY A 238 -7.03 -13.74 45.65
C GLY A 238 -7.51 -15.04 46.30
N ILE A 239 -8.35 -14.97 47.34
CA ILE A 239 -8.97 -16.16 47.93
C ILE A 239 -10.03 -16.73 46.98
N HIS A 240 -10.01 -18.04 46.79
CA HIS A 240 -10.99 -18.82 46.04
C HIS A 240 -11.89 -19.60 47.01
N ALA A 241 -13.18 -19.66 46.71
CA ALA A 241 -14.14 -20.45 47.47
C ALA A 241 -15.29 -20.93 46.56
N PRO A 242 -16.01 -22.01 46.92
CA PRO A 242 -17.16 -22.47 46.15
C PRO A 242 -18.25 -21.39 46.05
N ALA A 243 -18.80 -21.18 44.85
CA ALA A 243 -19.82 -20.16 44.55
C ALA A 243 -21.12 -20.34 45.34
N HIS A 244 -21.38 -21.52 45.89
CA HIS A 244 -22.60 -21.80 46.66
C HIS A 244 -22.48 -21.50 48.17
N VAL A 245 -21.28 -21.13 48.66
CA VAL A 245 -20.98 -20.94 50.08
C VAL A 245 -21.00 -19.45 50.47
N GLY A 246 -21.32 -19.15 51.72
CA GLY A 246 -21.27 -17.84 52.32
C GLY A 246 -22.28 -16.86 51.76
N ILE A 247 -22.03 -15.57 52.04
CA ILE A 247 -22.91 -14.48 51.58
C ILE A 247 -22.93 -14.37 50.05
N VAL A 248 -21.84 -14.72 49.35
CA VAL A 248 -21.80 -14.75 47.88
C VAL A 248 -22.76 -15.80 47.35
N GLY A 249 -22.76 -17.01 47.91
CA GLY A 249 -23.73 -18.05 47.55
C GLY A 249 -25.17 -17.68 47.88
N ALA A 250 -25.41 -16.99 49.00
CA ALA A 250 -26.73 -16.48 49.35
C ALA A 250 -27.23 -15.45 48.33
N VAL A 251 -26.38 -14.51 47.92
CA VAL A 251 -26.68 -13.50 46.89
C VAL A 251 -26.91 -14.15 45.52
N LEU A 252 -26.12 -15.15 45.15
CA LEU A 252 -26.30 -15.88 43.88
C LEU A 252 -27.65 -16.61 43.82
N ARG A 253 -28.06 -17.26 44.91
CA ARG A 253 -29.36 -17.96 44.99
C ARG A 253 -30.55 -17.00 45.01
N SER A 254 -30.46 -15.93 45.80
CA SER A 254 -31.57 -14.97 45.96
C SER A 254 -31.65 -13.97 44.81
N ARG A 255 -30.54 -13.72 44.12
CA ARG A 255 -30.34 -12.64 43.15
C ARG A 255 -30.68 -11.26 43.71
N ALA A 256 -30.57 -11.09 45.02
CA ALA A 256 -30.90 -9.88 45.75
C ALA A 256 -29.83 -9.56 46.81
N THR A 257 -29.86 -8.33 47.33
CA THR A 257 -29.00 -7.92 48.44
C THR A 257 -29.28 -8.75 49.68
N VAL A 258 -28.23 -9.35 50.27
CA VAL A 258 -28.31 -10.17 51.49
C VAL A 258 -27.49 -9.50 52.58
N ALA A 259 -28.05 -9.35 53.77
CA ALA A 259 -27.35 -8.83 54.95
C ALA A 259 -27.35 -9.87 56.08
N VAL A 260 -26.24 -9.95 56.80
CA VAL A 260 -26.01 -10.83 57.94
C VAL A 260 -25.59 -9.96 59.12
N ASP A 261 -26.28 -10.10 60.26
CA ASP A 261 -26.07 -9.27 61.44
C ASP A 261 -24.86 -9.71 62.30
N ASP A 262 -24.55 -11.01 62.32
CA ASP A 262 -23.31 -11.55 62.89
C ASP A 262 -22.68 -12.60 61.97
N TYR A 263 -21.65 -12.20 61.22
CA TYR A 263 -20.97 -13.07 60.27
C TYR A 263 -20.10 -14.14 60.94
N ALA A 264 -19.71 -13.94 62.20
CA ALA A 264 -18.94 -14.95 62.94
C ALA A 264 -19.74 -16.26 63.14
N ASP A 265 -21.06 -16.15 63.24
CA ASP A 265 -21.99 -17.27 63.46
C ASP A 265 -22.59 -17.84 62.15
N GLU A 266 -22.20 -17.31 60.98
CA GLU A 266 -22.71 -17.76 59.69
C GLU A 266 -22.18 -19.18 59.36
N PRO A 267 -23.06 -20.21 59.26
CA PRO A 267 -22.62 -21.61 59.08
C PRO A 267 -21.85 -21.85 57.79
N THR A 268 -22.11 -21.01 56.78
CA THR A 268 -21.46 -21.07 55.47
C THR A 268 -20.34 -20.04 55.31
N ALA A 269 -19.84 -19.45 56.40
CA ALA A 269 -18.78 -18.44 56.31
C ALA A 269 -17.50 -18.99 55.66
N VAL A 270 -16.87 -18.18 54.81
CA VAL A 270 -15.55 -18.51 54.24
C VAL A 270 -14.52 -18.30 55.35
N PRO A 271 -13.73 -19.33 55.75
CA PRO A 271 -12.88 -19.27 56.94
C PRO A 271 -11.95 -18.04 56.97
N ALA A 272 -11.28 -17.75 55.88
CA ALA A 272 -10.36 -16.61 55.80
C ALA A 272 -11.03 -15.23 55.88
N VAL A 273 -12.31 -15.13 55.51
CA VAL A 273 -13.10 -13.90 55.68
C VAL A 273 -13.63 -13.81 57.11
N ARG A 274 -14.00 -14.94 57.73
CA ARG A 274 -14.44 -15.02 59.13
C ARG A 274 -13.32 -14.60 60.09
N ASP A 275 -12.08 -15.00 59.82
CA ASP A 275 -10.92 -14.71 60.65
C ASP A 275 -10.56 -13.20 60.71
N ILE A 276 -11.20 -12.36 59.88
CA ILE A 276 -11.09 -10.90 59.96
C ILE A 276 -11.81 -10.35 61.19
N GLY A 277 -12.83 -11.05 61.71
CA GLY A 277 -13.63 -10.62 62.86
C GLY A 277 -14.76 -9.64 62.50
N LEU A 278 -15.43 -9.85 61.36
CA LEU A 278 -16.58 -9.04 60.93
C LEU A 278 -17.83 -9.41 61.73
N HIS A 279 -18.57 -8.41 62.21
CA HIS A 279 -19.87 -8.62 62.86
C HIS A 279 -21.00 -8.41 61.85
N ALA A 280 -21.22 -7.20 61.32
CA ALA A 280 -22.21 -6.99 60.27
C ALA A 280 -21.59 -7.15 58.87
N LEU A 281 -22.28 -7.85 57.96
CA LEU A 281 -21.86 -8.06 56.57
C LEU A 281 -23.03 -7.92 55.60
N VAL A 282 -22.86 -7.23 54.47
CA VAL A 282 -23.84 -7.14 53.39
C VAL A 282 -23.21 -7.49 52.05
N GLY A 283 -23.91 -8.30 51.26
CA GLY A 283 -23.55 -8.68 49.90
C GLY A 283 -24.56 -8.09 48.92
N VAL A 284 -24.09 -7.31 47.96
CA VAL A 284 -24.89 -6.65 46.93
C VAL A 284 -24.50 -7.21 45.55
N PRO A 285 -25.46 -7.73 44.76
CA PRO A 285 -25.17 -8.22 43.42
C PRO A 285 -24.96 -7.08 42.43
N ILE A 286 -23.97 -7.24 41.54
CA ILE A 286 -23.82 -6.44 40.33
C ILE A 286 -24.34 -7.27 39.16
N PHE A 287 -25.32 -6.73 38.43
CA PHE A 287 -25.85 -7.36 37.22
C PHE A 287 -25.47 -6.57 35.97
N LEU A 288 -24.96 -7.25 34.96
CA LEU A 288 -24.73 -6.73 33.61
C LEU A 288 -25.80 -7.32 32.68
N HIS A 289 -26.77 -6.51 32.23
CA HIS A 289 -27.87 -6.95 31.34
C HIS A 289 -28.65 -8.18 31.84
N GLY A 290 -28.77 -8.35 33.16
CA GLY A 290 -29.45 -9.50 33.78
C GLY A 290 -28.54 -10.70 34.07
N GLU A 291 -27.27 -10.67 33.65
CA GLU A 291 -26.27 -11.66 34.07
C GLU A 291 -25.56 -11.22 35.35
N PHE A 292 -25.29 -12.16 36.24
CA PHE A 292 -24.55 -11.87 37.47
C PHE A 292 -23.07 -11.66 37.14
N ALA A 293 -22.56 -10.47 37.42
CA ALA A 293 -21.18 -10.10 37.12
C ALA A 293 -20.25 -10.28 38.34
N ALA A 294 -20.67 -9.78 39.50
CA ALA A 294 -19.90 -9.83 40.74
C ALA A 294 -20.79 -9.56 41.97
N THR A 295 -20.25 -9.79 43.18
CA THR A 295 -20.84 -9.32 44.44
C THR A 295 -19.93 -8.29 45.10
N ILE A 296 -20.49 -7.13 45.44
CA ILE A 296 -19.89 -6.18 46.38
C ILE A 296 -20.19 -6.68 47.78
N MET A 297 -19.17 -7.04 48.54
CA MET A 297 -19.33 -7.42 49.94
C MET A 297 -18.78 -6.31 50.82
N VAL A 298 -19.56 -5.83 51.78
CA VAL A 298 -19.19 -4.73 52.68
C VAL A 298 -19.45 -5.14 54.12
N GLY A 299 -18.47 -4.95 54.99
CA GLY A 299 -18.51 -5.43 56.37
C GLY A 299 -18.02 -4.42 57.40
N ARG A 300 -18.56 -4.52 58.62
CA ARG A 300 -18.18 -3.71 59.78
C ARG A 300 -17.60 -4.58 60.88
N LEU A 301 -16.59 -4.06 61.57
CA LEU A 301 -15.99 -4.68 62.76
C LEU A 301 -16.78 -4.35 64.04
N ASP A 302 -17.73 -3.41 63.96
CA ASP A 302 -18.65 -3.09 65.04
C ASP A 302 -20.00 -3.80 64.85
N ARG A 303 -20.80 -3.87 65.92
CA ARG A 303 -22.11 -4.53 65.92
C ARG A 303 -23.24 -3.69 65.30
N ARG A 304 -22.92 -2.77 64.39
CA ARG A 304 -23.91 -1.92 63.74
C ARG A 304 -24.42 -2.57 62.46
N SER A 305 -25.63 -3.12 62.51
CA SER A 305 -26.33 -3.68 61.34
C SER A 305 -26.46 -2.67 60.19
N PHE A 306 -26.49 -3.19 58.96
CA PHE A 306 -26.76 -2.39 57.77
C PHE A 306 -28.26 -2.12 57.64
N ASP A 307 -28.64 -0.85 57.68
CA ASP A 307 -30.05 -0.45 57.61
C ASP A 307 -30.59 -0.40 56.16
N ALA A 308 -31.80 0.13 55.98
CA ALA A 308 -32.43 0.23 54.66
C ALA A 308 -31.83 1.34 53.78
N ASP A 309 -31.14 2.33 54.36
CA ASP A 309 -30.49 3.42 53.64
C ASP A 309 -29.09 2.98 53.19
N ASP A 310 -28.35 2.25 54.05
CA ASP A 310 -27.08 1.60 53.72
C ASP A 310 -27.24 0.68 52.48
N ARG A 311 -28.26 -0.19 52.50
CA ARG A 311 -28.54 -1.12 51.39
C ARG A 311 -28.86 -0.40 50.10
N ARG A 312 -29.76 0.59 50.13
CA ARG A 312 -30.11 1.40 48.94
C ARG A 312 -28.91 2.14 48.36
N THR A 313 -28.01 2.61 49.22
CA THR A 313 -26.77 3.28 48.80
C THR A 313 -25.84 2.32 48.08
N LEU A 314 -25.62 1.12 48.63
CA LEU A 314 -24.78 0.11 48.02
C LEU A 314 -25.39 -0.50 46.74
N GLU A 315 -26.72 -0.63 46.67
CA GLU A 315 -27.44 -1.01 45.45
C GLU A 315 -27.30 0.06 44.35
N GLY A 316 -27.40 1.34 44.71
CA GLY A 316 -27.13 2.45 43.79
C GLY A 316 -25.70 2.42 43.25
N LEU A 317 -24.72 2.16 44.12
CA LEU A 317 -23.33 1.94 43.73
C LEU A 317 -23.19 0.75 42.78
N ALA A 318 -23.83 -0.38 43.06
CA ALA A 318 -23.80 -1.57 42.20
C ALA A 318 -24.38 -1.27 40.79
N GLY A 319 -25.42 -0.44 40.70
CA GLY A 319 -25.96 0.03 39.43
C GLY A 319 -24.96 0.86 38.62
N HIS A 320 -24.25 1.80 39.26
CA HIS A 320 -23.18 2.57 38.60
C HIS A 320 -21.97 1.70 38.23
N ALA A 321 -21.60 0.77 39.10
CA ALA A 321 -20.53 -0.20 38.86
C ALA A 321 -20.84 -1.08 37.63
N ALA A 322 -22.09 -1.51 37.45
CA ALA A 322 -22.51 -2.24 36.26
C ALA A 322 -22.27 -1.44 34.97
N ILE A 323 -22.60 -0.15 34.95
CA ILE A 323 -22.37 0.72 33.78
C ILE A 323 -20.87 0.88 33.52
N ALA A 324 -20.05 1.09 34.55
CA ALA A 324 -18.62 1.24 34.39
C ALA A 324 -17.93 -0.05 33.92
N LEU A 325 -18.32 -1.21 34.49
CA LEU A 325 -17.80 -2.52 34.07
C LEU A 325 -18.15 -2.82 32.61
N ARG A 326 -19.37 -2.45 32.20
CA ARG A 326 -19.78 -2.53 30.80
C ARG A 326 -18.84 -1.73 29.89
N ASN A 327 -18.61 -0.46 30.22
CA ASN A 327 -17.76 0.42 29.40
C ASN A 327 -16.31 -0.08 29.35
N ALA A 328 -15.76 -0.50 30.49
CA ALA A 328 -14.42 -1.09 30.55
C ALA A 328 -14.29 -2.33 29.65
N ARG A 329 -15.30 -3.21 29.63
CA ARG A 329 -15.33 -4.40 28.75
C ARG A 329 -15.33 -4.04 27.27
N ILE A 330 -16.14 -3.05 26.86
CA ILE A 330 -16.20 -2.58 25.46
C ILE A 330 -14.85 -1.99 25.04
N ILE A 331 -14.24 -1.15 25.88
CA ILE A 331 -12.93 -0.53 25.60
C ILE A 331 -11.84 -1.60 25.48
N GLU A 332 -11.82 -2.57 26.39
CA GLU A 332 -10.85 -3.67 26.36
C GLU A 332 -10.99 -4.55 25.12
N GLN A 333 -12.23 -4.91 24.73
CA GLN A 333 -12.49 -5.64 23.49
C GLN A 333 -12.03 -4.85 22.25
N GLY A 334 -12.29 -3.54 22.21
CA GLY A 334 -11.83 -2.67 21.12
C GLY A 334 -10.30 -2.65 21.01
N ARG A 335 -9.58 -2.47 22.13
CA ARG A 335 -8.10 -2.51 22.16
C ARG A 335 -7.54 -3.85 21.67
N ARG A 336 -8.18 -4.96 22.06
CA ARG A 336 -7.79 -6.31 21.59
C ARG A 336 -8.02 -6.47 20.10
N LEU A 337 -9.15 -6.01 19.58
CA LEU A 337 -9.47 -6.05 18.15
C LEU A 337 -8.45 -5.24 17.33
N GLU A 338 -8.06 -4.05 17.80
CA GLU A 338 -7.02 -3.22 17.17
C GLU A 338 -5.63 -3.88 17.21
N ALA A 339 -5.27 -4.50 18.34
CA ALA A 339 -4.01 -5.23 18.47
C ALA A 339 -3.98 -6.46 17.54
N LEU A 340 -5.07 -7.23 17.50
CA LEU A 340 -5.23 -8.38 16.63
C LEU A 340 -5.17 -7.96 15.15
N SER A 341 -5.90 -6.90 14.77
CA SER A 341 -5.87 -6.35 13.41
C SER A 341 -4.45 -6.01 12.95
N ARG A 342 -3.64 -5.39 13.82
CA ARG A 342 -2.21 -5.14 13.55
C ARG A 342 -1.38 -6.41 13.44
N GLN A 343 -1.65 -7.44 14.25
CA GLN A 343 -0.91 -8.70 14.24
C GLN A 343 -1.22 -9.56 13.01
N VAL A 344 -2.47 -9.57 12.56
CA VAL A 344 -2.88 -10.30 11.36
C VAL A 344 -2.57 -9.51 10.09
N SER A 345 -2.28 -8.21 10.20
CA SER A 345 -1.85 -7.38 9.09
C SER A 345 -0.55 -7.92 8.48
N GLY A 346 -0.70 -8.56 7.32
CA GLY A 346 0.41 -9.13 6.58
C GLY A 346 0.80 -10.57 6.93
N ALA A 347 0.03 -11.25 7.79
CA ALA A 347 0.20 -12.66 8.09
C ALA A 347 -0.32 -13.56 6.95
N MET A 348 0.11 -14.82 6.92
CA MET A 348 -0.42 -15.82 5.97
C MET A 348 -1.79 -16.32 6.44
N PRO A 349 -2.66 -16.84 5.53
CA PRO A 349 -4.03 -17.24 5.89
C PRO A 349 -4.10 -18.22 7.08
N GLU A 350 -3.14 -19.16 7.15
CA GLU A 350 -3.04 -20.14 8.22
C GLU A 350 -2.79 -19.48 9.59
N ASP A 351 -1.87 -18.52 9.63
CA ASP A 351 -1.53 -17.75 10.83
C ASP A 351 -2.68 -16.85 11.29
N VAL A 352 -3.42 -16.27 10.34
CA VAL A 352 -4.59 -15.42 10.61
C VAL A 352 -5.64 -16.19 11.41
N ILE A 353 -6.00 -17.40 10.97
CA ILE A 353 -7.02 -18.22 11.66
C ILE A 353 -6.58 -18.57 13.08
N GLU A 354 -5.34 -19.05 13.25
CA GLU A 354 -4.85 -19.45 14.56
C GLU A 354 -4.83 -18.27 15.53
N ARG A 355 -4.39 -17.09 15.07
CA ARG A 355 -4.35 -15.88 15.89
C ARG A 355 -5.75 -15.41 16.30
N ILE A 356 -6.70 -15.43 15.36
CA ILE A 356 -8.09 -15.05 15.64
C ILE A 356 -8.72 -16.01 16.64
N ALA A 357 -8.51 -17.33 16.50
CA ALA A 357 -9.04 -18.30 17.44
C ALA A 357 -8.46 -18.10 18.85
N GLN A 358 -7.15 -17.87 18.98
CA GLN A 358 -6.47 -17.63 20.26
C GLN A 358 -6.96 -16.35 20.94
N GLU A 359 -7.01 -15.24 20.20
CA GLU A 359 -7.48 -13.95 20.74
C GLU A 359 -8.97 -13.99 21.07
N THR A 360 -9.79 -14.69 20.29
CA THR A 360 -11.21 -14.92 20.62
C THR A 360 -11.32 -15.71 21.93
N LYS A 361 -10.54 -16.78 22.11
CA LYS A 361 -10.55 -17.54 23.38
C LYS A 361 -10.19 -16.65 24.56
N ALA A 362 -9.16 -15.82 24.41
CA ALA A 362 -8.67 -14.94 25.46
C ALA A 362 -9.62 -13.76 25.77
N ALA A 363 -10.22 -13.15 24.74
CA ALA A 363 -11.11 -11.99 24.89
C ALA A 363 -12.43 -12.34 25.59
N PHE A 364 -12.90 -13.58 25.41
CA PHE A 364 -14.17 -14.03 25.98
C PHE A 364 -13.99 -14.93 27.22
N ASP A 365 -12.76 -15.33 27.58
CA ASP A 365 -12.45 -16.35 28.62
C ASP A 365 -13.35 -17.59 28.45
N LEU A 366 -13.24 -18.25 27.29
CA LEU A 366 -14.08 -19.38 26.91
C LEU A 366 -13.31 -20.68 26.83
N GLU A 367 -14.02 -21.76 27.17
CA GLU A 367 -13.47 -23.12 27.16
C GLU A 367 -13.55 -23.76 25.78
N TRP A 368 -14.36 -23.22 24.87
CA TRP A 368 -14.57 -23.78 23.54
C TRP A 368 -14.48 -22.67 22.48
N VAL A 369 -13.53 -22.78 21.55
CA VAL A 369 -13.45 -21.95 20.34
C VAL A 369 -13.16 -22.86 19.14
N PHE A 370 -13.91 -22.66 18.06
CA PHE A 370 -13.87 -23.48 16.87
C PHE A 370 -14.04 -22.62 15.61
N VAL A 371 -13.16 -22.78 14.64
CA VAL A 371 -13.21 -22.11 13.34
C VAL A 371 -13.21 -23.18 12.25
N ALA A 372 -14.18 -23.11 11.35
CA ALA A 372 -14.28 -24.04 10.23
C ALA A 372 -14.54 -23.34 8.91
N GLU A 373 -13.83 -23.78 7.87
CA GLU A 373 -14.12 -23.48 6.48
C GLU A 373 -15.31 -24.32 6.01
N MET A 374 -16.11 -23.80 5.08
CA MET A 374 -17.33 -24.45 4.62
C MET A 374 -17.39 -24.51 3.10
N LYS A 375 -17.77 -25.68 2.56
CA LYS A 375 -17.94 -25.93 1.13
C LYS A 375 -18.93 -27.06 0.93
N ASP A 376 -19.91 -26.88 0.03
CA ASP A 376 -20.84 -27.94 -0.43
C ASP A 376 -21.53 -28.74 0.69
N GLY A 377 -21.93 -28.09 1.79
CA GLY A 377 -22.60 -28.77 2.91
C GLY A 377 -21.65 -29.42 3.93
N GLN A 378 -20.34 -29.37 3.67
CA GLN A 378 -19.27 -29.91 4.51
C GLN A 378 -18.45 -28.79 5.16
N ALA A 379 -17.75 -29.13 6.24
CA ALA A 379 -16.87 -28.24 6.98
C ALA A 379 -15.48 -28.85 7.19
N HIS A 380 -14.45 -28.06 6.94
CA HIS A 380 -13.05 -28.36 7.23
C HIS A 380 -12.60 -27.55 8.45
N THR A 381 -11.98 -28.21 9.44
CA THR A 381 -11.59 -27.54 10.68
C THR A 381 -10.30 -26.74 10.50
N LEU A 382 -10.39 -25.41 10.56
CA LEU A 382 -9.25 -24.51 10.48
C LEU A 382 -8.58 -24.29 11.85
N ALA A 383 -9.37 -24.14 12.91
CA ALA A 383 -8.87 -24.04 14.28
C ALA A 383 -9.84 -24.64 15.30
N ALA A 384 -9.29 -25.24 16.36
CA ALA A 384 -10.05 -25.87 17.42
C ALA A 384 -9.27 -25.76 18.74
N LEU A 385 -9.82 -25.02 19.72
CA LEU A 385 -9.15 -24.70 20.98
C LEU A 385 -10.01 -25.09 22.19
N GLY A 386 -9.34 -25.46 23.29
CA GLY A 386 -9.99 -25.84 24.54
C GLY A 386 -10.74 -27.17 24.41
N ALA A 387 -11.98 -27.24 24.89
CA ALA A 387 -12.84 -28.42 24.77
C ALA A 387 -13.16 -28.80 23.31
N ALA A 388 -12.98 -27.88 22.36
CA ALA A 388 -13.09 -28.17 20.93
C ALA A 388 -11.85 -28.88 20.34
N ALA A 389 -10.71 -28.93 21.05
CA ALA A 389 -9.43 -29.43 20.52
C ALA A 389 -9.48 -30.81 19.84
N PRO A 390 -10.32 -31.79 20.27
CA PRO A 390 -10.46 -33.06 19.55
C PRO A 390 -10.95 -32.94 18.09
N MET A 391 -11.47 -31.79 17.68
CA MET A 391 -11.90 -31.52 16.29
C MET A 391 -10.74 -31.15 15.36
N ARG A 392 -9.53 -30.92 15.88
CA ARG A 392 -8.39 -30.48 15.07
C ARG A 392 -8.02 -31.52 14.01
N GLY A 393 -7.88 -31.10 12.75
CA GLY A 393 -7.53 -31.99 11.64
C GLY A 393 -8.70 -32.79 11.06
N LEU A 394 -9.94 -32.49 11.45
CA LEU A 394 -11.12 -33.09 10.82
C LEU A 394 -11.35 -32.47 9.43
N ASP A 395 -11.17 -33.29 8.40
CA ASP A 395 -11.25 -32.88 6.99
C ASP A 395 -12.66 -33.11 6.41
N TRP A 396 -13.27 -32.05 5.87
CA TRP A 396 -14.55 -32.06 5.12
C TRP A 396 -15.66 -32.97 5.69
N ALA A 397 -16.04 -32.73 6.95
CA ALA A 397 -17.11 -33.47 7.62
C ALA A 397 -18.50 -32.79 7.48
N PRO A 398 -19.62 -33.53 7.58
CA PRO A 398 -20.96 -32.94 7.52
C PRO A 398 -21.19 -31.87 8.60
N MET A 399 -21.70 -30.70 8.20
CA MET A 399 -21.92 -29.57 9.12
C MET A 399 -22.87 -29.92 10.27
N GLY A 400 -22.61 -29.35 11.46
CA GLY A 400 -23.56 -29.31 12.55
C GLY A 400 -24.77 -28.39 12.25
N PRO A 401 -25.90 -28.55 12.96
CA PRO A 401 -27.12 -27.77 12.72
C PRO A 401 -26.91 -26.26 12.89
N LEU A 402 -26.07 -25.84 13.84
CA LEU A 402 -25.81 -24.41 14.08
C LEU A 402 -24.95 -23.76 13.01
N LEU A 403 -23.96 -24.47 12.50
CA LEU A 403 -23.16 -23.97 11.38
C LEU A 403 -24.04 -23.80 10.14
N ARG A 404 -24.93 -24.77 9.86
CA ARG A 404 -25.90 -24.63 8.75
C ARG A 404 -26.82 -23.44 8.93
N GLU A 405 -27.33 -23.24 10.14
CA GLU A 405 -28.22 -22.12 10.44
C GLU A 405 -27.51 -20.78 10.22
N ALA A 406 -26.29 -20.61 10.76
CA ALA A 406 -25.50 -19.39 10.57
C ALA A 406 -25.15 -19.13 9.09
N VAL A 407 -24.90 -20.18 8.30
CA VAL A 407 -24.69 -20.07 6.85
C VAL A 407 -25.96 -19.65 6.12
N ALA A 408 -27.10 -20.26 6.47
CA ALA A 408 -28.37 -20.01 5.81
C ALA A 408 -28.89 -18.59 6.09
N THR A 409 -28.77 -18.12 7.33
CA THR A 409 -29.24 -16.79 7.73
C THR A 409 -28.24 -15.69 7.44
N ARG A 410 -26.94 -16.02 7.35
CA ARG A 410 -25.82 -15.06 7.34
C ARG A 410 -25.80 -14.15 8.57
N GLU A 411 -26.41 -14.59 9.66
CA GLU A 411 -26.49 -13.86 10.92
C GLU A 411 -25.84 -14.66 12.05
N LEU A 412 -25.48 -13.96 13.13
CA LEU A 412 -25.01 -14.57 14.36
C LEU A 412 -26.12 -15.44 14.97
N VAL A 413 -25.83 -16.73 15.15
CA VAL A 413 -26.73 -17.66 15.84
C VAL A 413 -26.31 -17.79 17.29
N VAL A 414 -27.27 -17.71 18.22
CA VAL A 414 -27.02 -17.78 19.66
C VAL A 414 -27.98 -18.78 20.28
N LEU A 415 -27.43 -19.68 21.09
CA LEU A 415 -28.19 -20.69 21.82
C LEU A 415 -27.84 -20.62 23.29
N ARG A 416 -28.88 -20.50 24.12
CA ARG A 416 -28.76 -20.27 25.57
C ARG A 416 -28.82 -21.57 26.37
N ASP A 417 -29.48 -22.60 25.85
CA ASP A 417 -29.49 -23.92 26.46
C ASP A 417 -29.26 -25.02 25.41
N TYR A 418 -27.99 -25.23 25.07
CA TYR A 418 -27.58 -26.14 24.02
C TYR A 418 -27.98 -27.59 24.30
N LEU A 419 -27.83 -28.06 25.54
CA LEU A 419 -28.11 -29.46 25.90
C LEU A 419 -29.58 -29.81 25.74
N THR A 420 -30.50 -28.87 25.99
CA THR A 420 -31.94 -29.13 25.88
C THR A 420 -32.48 -28.83 24.48
N GLU A 421 -31.99 -27.78 23.82
CA GLU A 421 -32.52 -27.33 22.53
C GLU A 421 -31.93 -28.07 21.31
N ARG A 422 -30.76 -28.73 21.45
CA ARG A 422 -30.05 -29.37 20.32
C ARG A 422 -29.57 -30.78 20.69
N PRO A 423 -30.36 -31.86 20.49
CA PRO A 423 -29.92 -33.23 20.80
C PRO A 423 -28.75 -33.70 19.91
N PRO A 424 -27.93 -34.67 20.37
CA PRO A 424 -26.79 -35.16 19.60
C PRO A 424 -27.25 -35.95 18.36
N GLU A 425 -26.76 -35.57 17.17
CA GLU A 425 -27.08 -36.25 15.91
C GLU A 425 -26.04 -37.32 15.55
N GLN A 426 -26.49 -38.50 15.09
CA GLN A 426 -25.62 -39.57 14.62
C GLN A 426 -24.87 -39.16 13.34
N GLY A 427 -23.59 -39.54 13.24
CA GLY A 427 -22.74 -39.21 12.08
C GLY A 427 -22.19 -37.79 12.07
N ARG A 428 -22.38 -37.02 13.14
CA ARG A 428 -21.86 -35.64 13.28
C ARG A 428 -20.99 -35.50 14.53
N PRO A 429 -19.65 -35.58 14.38
CA PRO A 429 -18.72 -35.57 15.51
C PRO A 429 -18.86 -34.33 16.42
N ILE A 430 -19.13 -33.17 15.82
CA ILE A 430 -19.19 -31.89 16.56
C ILE A 430 -20.34 -31.82 17.57
N THR A 431 -21.52 -32.36 17.25
CA THR A 431 -22.69 -32.35 18.16
C THR A 431 -22.52 -33.33 19.31
N ILE A 432 -21.91 -34.49 19.03
CA ILE A 432 -21.61 -35.51 20.05
C ILE A 432 -20.58 -34.96 21.04
N LEU A 433 -19.52 -34.31 20.52
CA LEU A 433 -18.49 -33.72 21.36
C LEU A 433 -19.02 -32.58 22.22
N ALA A 434 -19.86 -31.70 21.68
CA ALA A 434 -20.46 -30.59 22.45
C ALA A 434 -21.34 -31.09 23.61
N HIS A 435 -22.11 -32.18 23.40
CA HIS A 435 -22.87 -32.83 24.47
C HIS A 435 -21.96 -33.46 25.53
N THR A 436 -20.94 -34.20 25.10
CA THR A 436 -19.99 -34.87 26.01
C THR A 436 -19.19 -33.86 26.84
N ALA A 437 -18.88 -32.70 26.25
CA ALA A 437 -18.22 -31.59 26.93
C ALA A 437 -19.14 -30.80 27.88
N GLY A 438 -20.46 -31.04 27.86
CA GLY A 438 -21.41 -30.33 28.72
C GLY A 438 -21.61 -28.86 28.34
N ILE A 439 -21.56 -28.54 27.04
CA ILE A 439 -21.76 -27.15 26.57
C ILE A 439 -23.17 -26.66 26.96
N HIS A 440 -23.24 -25.58 27.72
CA HIS A 440 -24.49 -24.93 28.13
C HIS A 440 -24.97 -23.90 27.10
N ALA A 441 -24.11 -22.97 26.68
CA ALA A 441 -24.46 -21.91 25.74
C ALA A 441 -23.42 -21.77 24.62
N THR A 442 -23.84 -21.34 23.43
CA THR A 442 -22.96 -21.15 22.27
C THR A 442 -23.37 -19.98 21.39
N MET A 443 -22.39 -19.36 20.74
CA MET A 443 -22.57 -18.43 19.64
C MET A 443 -21.82 -18.90 18.39
N VAL A 444 -22.39 -18.69 17.21
CA VAL A 444 -21.77 -18.98 15.92
C VAL A 444 -21.92 -17.77 15.00
N ALA A 445 -20.80 -17.15 14.65
CA ALA A 445 -20.73 -16.01 13.74
C ALA A 445 -20.23 -16.45 12.35
N PRO A 446 -20.92 -16.08 11.25
CA PRO A 446 -20.43 -16.33 9.91
C PRO A 446 -19.25 -15.40 9.59
N ILE A 447 -18.23 -15.96 8.93
CA ILE A 447 -17.11 -15.21 8.36
C ILE A 447 -17.39 -15.02 6.87
N VAL A 448 -17.66 -13.78 6.48
CA VAL A 448 -18.01 -13.40 5.11
C VAL A 448 -16.77 -12.89 4.37
N ILE A 449 -16.51 -13.47 3.19
CA ILE A 449 -15.45 -13.05 2.28
C ILE A 449 -16.12 -12.85 0.92
N ASP A 450 -15.94 -11.68 0.32
CA ASP A 450 -16.50 -11.30 -0.98
C ASP A 450 -18.02 -11.50 -1.12
N GLY A 451 -18.75 -11.29 -0.02
CA GLY A 451 -20.21 -11.41 0.02
C GLY A 451 -20.75 -12.84 0.18
N GLU A 452 -19.86 -13.82 0.33
CA GLU A 452 -20.19 -15.22 0.61
C GLU A 452 -19.69 -15.68 1.98
N VAL A 453 -20.47 -16.54 2.65
CA VAL A 453 -20.03 -17.15 3.92
C VAL A 453 -19.04 -18.25 3.61
N ARG A 454 -17.75 -18.03 3.89
CA ARG A 454 -16.66 -18.98 3.60
C ARG A 454 -16.21 -19.78 4.81
N ALA A 455 -16.35 -19.20 5.99
CA ALA A 455 -16.02 -19.86 7.25
C ALA A 455 -17.01 -19.46 8.35
N ALA A 456 -16.93 -20.09 9.51
CA ALA A 456 -17.70 -19.72 10.70
C ALA A 456 -16.82 -19.79 11.94
N LEU A 457 -16.97 -18.80 12.82
CA LEU A 457 -16.35 -18.72 14.14
C LEU A 457 -17.38 -19.08 15.20
N SER A 458 -17.16 -20.18 15.91
CA SER A 458 -18.01 -20.66 16.98
C SER A 458 -17.30 -20.58 18.32
N VAL A 459 -18.03 -20.12 19.33
CA VAL A 459 -17.58 -20.11 20.73
C VAL A 459 -18.65 -20.69 21.64
N ALA A 460 -18.25 -21.34 22.72
CA ALA A 460 -19.18 -21.95 23.65
C ALA A 460 -18.65 -22.01 25.08
N THR A 461 -19.55 -22.18 26.04
CA THR A 461 -19.25 -22.29 27.48
C THR A 461 -20.02 -23.44 28.11
N THR A 462 -19.42 -24.07 29.12
CA THR A 462 -20.03 -25.08 29.98
C THR A 462 -20.74 -24.46 31.20
N ASP A 463 -20.58 -23.15 31.42
CA ASP A 463 -21.11 -22.45 32.60
C ASP A 463 -22.62 -22.23 32.50
N ALA A 464 -23.37 -22.90 33.37
CA ALA A 464 -24.84 -22.88 33.44
C ALA A 464 -25.48 -21.51 33.72
N TYR A 465 -24.68 -20.50 34.07
CA TYR A 465 -25.16 -19.13 34.35
C TYR A 465 -24.72 -18.10 33.31
N ARG A 466 -24.03 -18.52 32.24
CA ARG A 466 -23.54 -17.63 31.18
C ARG A 466 -24.38 -17.82 29.92
N THR A 467 -25.04 -16.74 29.45
CA THR A 467 -26.02 -16.78 28.35
C THR A 467 -25.67 -15.88 27.16
N PHE A 468 -24.48 -15.26 27.20
CA PHE A 468 -23.94 -14.31 26.21
C PHE A 468 -24.82 -13.06 26.01
N ASP A 469 -24.34 -11.92 26.49
CA ASP A 469 -25.08 -10.67 26.44
C ASP A 469 -24.98 -9.96 25.06
N VAL A 470 -25.44 -8.70 24.96
CA VAL A 470 -25.34 -7.92 23.71
C VAL A 470 -23.88 -7.64 23.33
N ILE A 471 -23.00 -7.42 24.31
CA ILE A 471 -21.59 -7.08 24.10
C ILE A 471 -20.85 -8.30 23.58
N ASP A 472 -21.14 -9.48 24.14
CA ASP A 472 -20.56 -10.72 23.67
C ASP A 472 -20.90 -11.00 22.20
N ARG A 473 -22.15 -10.75 21.83
CA ARG A 473 -22.63 -10.90 20.45
C ARG A 473 -21.96 -9.91 19.50
N GLN A 474 -21.92 -8.62 19.86
CA GLN A 474 -21.24 -7.58 19.08
C GLN A 474 -19.75 -7.86 18.94
N GLY A 475 -19.10 -8.29 20.02
CA GLY A 475 -17.71 -8.68 20.02
C GLY A 475 -17.45 -9.83 19.04
N LEU A 476 -18.23 -10.91 19.09
CA LEU A 476 -17.96 -12.07 18.24
C LEU A 476 -18.15 -11.74 16.75
N THR A 477 -19.17 -10.94 16.43
CA THR A 477 -19.37 -10.42 15.07
C THR A 477 -18.16 -9.60 14.62
N ALA A 478 -17.64 -8.69 15.45
CA ALA A 478 -16.47 -7.89 15.10
C ALA A 478 -15.20 -8.75 14.87
N PHE A 479 -15.01 -9.82 15.65
CA PHE A 479 -13.93 -10.79 15.42
C PHE A 479 -14.13 -11.56 14.10
N ALA A 480 -15.35 -11.94 13.76
CA ALA A 480 -15.65 -12.63 12.49
C ALA A 480 -15.51 -11.72 11.26
N GLU A 481 -15.87 -10.44 11.35
CA GLU A 481 -15.64 -9.45 10.31
C GLU A 481 -14.14 -9.16 10.10
N LEU A 482 -13.39 -9.04 11.20
CA LEU A 482 -11.94 -8.92 11.13
C LEU A 482 -11.32 -10.17 10.49
N ALA A 483 -11.84 -11.37 10.80
CA ALA A 483 -11.41 -12.61 10.17
C ALA A 483 -11.63 -12.59 8.67
N GLY A 484 -12.82 -12.20 8.21
CA GLY A 484 -13.15 -12.15 6.79
C GLY A 484 -12.25 -11.19 6.02
N SER A 485 -12.07 -9.97 6.56
CA SER A 485 -11.21 -8.96 5.94
C SER A 485 -9.72 -9.37 5.94
N ALA A 486 -9.22 -9.93 7.03
CA ALA A 486 -7.83 -10.38 7.13
C ALA A 486 -7.55 -11.58 6.20
N LEU A 487 -8.45 -12.56 6.13
CA LEU A 487 -8.33 -13.70 5.23
C LEU A 487 -8.37 -13.29 3.76
N ARG A 488 -9.25 -12.35 3.40
CA ARG A 488 -9.29 -11.78 2.05
C ARG A 488 -7.94 -11.17 1.70
N ALA A 489 -7.42 -10.28 2.54
CA ALA A 489 -6.15 -9.61 2.32
C ALA A 489 -4.98 -10.59 2.23
N ALA A 490 -4.97 -11.62 3.08
CA ALA A 490 -3.94 -12.66 3.08
C ALA A 490 -4.00 -13.54 1.81
N ASN A 491 -5.19 -13.90 1.34
CA ASN A 491 -5.38 -14.65 0.10
C ASN A 491 -4.95 -13.83 -1.14
N GLU A 492 -5.38 -12.58 -1.23
CA GLU A 492 -4.96 -11.67 -2.31
C GLU A 492 -3.43 -11.47 -2.32
N ARG A 493 -2.80 -11.46 -1.14
CA ARG A 493 -1.34 -11.38 -1.02
C ARG A 493 -0.65 -12.64 -1.50
N ARG A 494 -1.10 -13.81 -1.05
CA ARG A 494 -0.56 -15.11 -1.48
C ARG A 494 -0.63 -15.25 -3.00
N GLU A 495 -1.73 -14.82 -3.60
CA GLU A 495 -1.90 -14.82 -5.06
C GLU A 495 -0.94 -13.85 -5.75
N ARG A 496 -0.81 -12.62 -5.24
CA ARG A 496 0.18 -11.65 -5.74
C ARG A 496 1.61 -12.17 -5.65
N GLU A 497 2.00 -12.75 -4.53
CA GLU A 497 3.35 -13.30 -4.33
C GLU A 497 3.62 -14.48 -5.27
N ARG A 498 2.65 -15.38 -5.47
CA ARG A 498 2.74 -16.45 -6.46
C ARG A 498 2.91 -15.90 -7.87
N ARG A 499 2.14 -14.87 -8.25
CA ARG A 499 2.22 -14.22 -9.57
C ARG A 499 3.56 -13.52 -9.79
N ILE A 500 4.08 -12.81 -8.78
CA ILE A 500 5.41 -12.19 -8.81
C ILE A 500 6.49 -13.28 -8.99
N GLY A 501 6.42 -14.37 -8.22
CA GLY A 501 7.35 -15.49 -8.35
C GLY A 501 7.39 -16.09 -9.76
N ARG A 502 6.21 -16.29 -10.37
CA ARG A 502 6.07 -16.76 -11.76
C ARG A 502 6.71 -15.79 -12.76
N LEU A 503 6.43 -14.49 -12.64
CA LEU A 503 7.00 -13.46 -13.52
C LEU A 503 8.52 -13.36 -13.37
N SER A 504 9.05 -13.42 -12.14
CA SER A 504 10.49 -13.40 -11.89
C SER A 504 11.19 -14.60 -12.51
N ALA A 505 10.64 -15.81 -12.38
CA ALA A 505 11.20 -17.00 -12.99
C ALA A 505 11.20 -16.93 -14.52
N LEU A 506 10.11 -16.45 -15.15
CA LEU A 506 10.06 -16.21 -16.60
C LEU A 506 11.09 -15.17 -17.05
N ASN A 507 11.31 -14.10 -16.27
CA ASN A 507 12.29 -13.07 -16.59
C ASN A 507 13.73 -13.61 -16.49
N VAL A 508 14.04 -14.41 -15.46
CA VAL A 508 15.35 -15.10 -15.34
C VAL A 508 15.57 -16.03 -16.53
N LEU A 509 14.55 -16.80 -16.91
CA LEU A 509 14.63 -17.67 -18.09
C LEU A 509 14.90 -16.87 -19.37
N ALA A 510 14.24 -15.73 -19.58
CA ALA A 510 14.48 -14.89 -20.76
C ALA A 510 15.97 -14.48 -20.89
N TRP A 511 16.62 -14.14 -19.78
CA TRP A 511 18.06 -13.86 -19.75
C TRP A 511 18.92 -15.09 -20.04
N GLN A 512 18.59 -16.25 -19.48
CA GLN A 512 19.33 -17.49 -19.74
C GLN A 512 19.21 -17.91 -21.21
N LEU A 513 18.01 -17.81 -21.79
CA LEU A 513 17.76 -18.14 -23.19
C LEU A 513 18.52 -17.22 -24.17
N ALA A 514 18.79 -15.96 -23.80
CA ALA A 514 19.54 -15.04 -24.64
C ALA A 514 21.00 -15.47 -24.89
N ALA A 515 21.57 -16.27 -23.99
CA ALA A 515 22.96 -16.73 -24.06
C ALA A 515 23.13 -18.11 -24.71
N VAL A 516 22.03 -18.80 -25.05
CA VAL A 516 22.06 -20.17 -25.57
C VAL A 516 21.63 -20.18 -27.04
N HIS A 517 22.36 -20.93 -27.87
CA HIS A 517 22.13 -20.99 -29.32
C HIS A 517 21.83 -22.40 -29.83
N GLU A 518 21.99 -23.42 -28.99
CA GLU A 518 21.71 -24.81 -29.37
C GLU A 518 20.24 -25.14 -29.10
N PRO A 519 19.46 -25.62 -30.10
CA PRO A 519 18.02 -25.85 -29.93
C PRO A 519 17.65 -26.76 -28.75
N PHE A 520 18.39 -27.85 -28.55
CA PHE A 520 18.15 -28.77 -27.43
C PHE A 520 18.36 -28.09 -26.07
N ALA A 521 19.41 -27.28 -25.92
CA ALA A 521 19.70 -26.56 -24.69
C ALA A 521 18.64 -25.50 -24.38
N ILE A 522 18.13 -24.79 -25.40
CA ILE A 522 17.00 -23.86 -25.28
C ILE A 522 15.75 -24.60 -24.77
N ALA A 523 15.40 -25.73 -25.39
CA ALA A 523 14.25 -26.53 -24.99
C ALA A 523 14.41 -27.11 -23.57
N LYS A 524 15.63 -27.49 -23.19
CA LYS A 524 15.94 -28.02 -21.85
C LYS A 524 15.76 -26.97 -20.75
N LEU A 525 16.20 -25.73 -20.97
CA LEU A 525 15.95 -24.62 -20.04
C LEU A 525 14.45 -24.36 -19.85
N ALA A 526 13.68 -24.44 -20.94
CA ALA A 526 12.22 -24.31 -20.86
C ALA A 526 11.57 -25.44 -20.05
N PHE A 527 12.05 -26.67 -20.23
CA PHE A 527 11.63 -27.84 -19.44
C PHE A 527 11.90 -27.63 -17.93
N GLU A 528 13.11 -27.19 -17.57
CA GLU A 528 13.49 -26.93 -16.18
C GLU A 528 12.63 -25.82 -15.57
N ALA A 529 12.45 -24.70 -16.27
CA ALA A 529 11.59 -23.61 -15.83
C ALA A 529 10.13 -24.07 -15.66
N ALA A 530 9.58 -24.82 -16.62
CA ALA A 530 8.23 -25.35 -16.54
C ALA A 530 8.01 -26.21 -15.28
N GLY A 531 9.02 -26.98 -14.85
CA GLY A 531 8.94 -27.82 -13.65
C GLY A 531 8.77 -27.03 -12.34
N THR A 532 9.15 -25.75 -12.32
CA THR A 532 8.95 -24.85 -11.17
C THR A 532 7.68 -24.01 -11.26
N LEU A 533 7.15 -23.82 -12.48
CA LEU A 533 6.09 -22.88 -12.80
C LEU A 533 4.70 -23.52 -12.82
N VAL A 534 4.62 -24.74 -13.37
CA VAL A 534 3.40 -25.49 -13.57
C VAL A 534 3.59 -26.95 -13.19
N ARG A 535 2.51 -27.59 -12.75
CA ARG A 535 2.55 -29.03 -12.47
C ARG A 535 2.54 -29.80 -13.79
N ARG A 536 3.51 -30.69 -13.98
CA ARG A 536 3.63 -31.49 -15.21
C ARG A 536 4.22 -32.86 -14.93
N ASP A 537 3.72 -33.85 -15.64
CA ASP A 537 4.23 -35.23 -15.69
C ASP A 537 4.92 -35.53 -17.02
N ARG A 538 4.55 -34.84 -18.11
CA ARG A 538 5.25 -34.88 -19.40
C ARG A 538 5.39 -33.50 -20.01
N PHE A 539 6.40 -33.34 -20.86
CA PHE A 539 6.70 -32.07 -21.53
C PHE A 539 7.41 -32.32 -22.86
N SER A 540 7.08 -31.54 -23.88
CA SER A 540 7.76 -31.59 -25.17
C SER A 540 7.81 -30.23 -25.85
N VAL A 541 8.87 -30.00 -26.62
CA VAL A 541 9.04 -28.82 -27.45
C VAL A 541 9.32 -29.30 -28.87
N ALA A 542 8.50 -28.88 -29.83
CA ALA A 542 8.68 -29.19 -31.24
C ALA A 542 8.82 -27.92 -32.06
N ARG A 543 9.79 -27.88 -32.97
CA ARG A 543 9.97 -26.81 -33.97
C ARG A 543 9.18 -27.16 -35.22
N PHE A 544 8.56 -26.15 -35.83
CA PHE A 544 7.81 -26.30 -37.06
C PHE A 544 8.65 -25.88 -38.27
N ASP A 545 8.83 -26.79 -39.23
CA ASP A 545 9.42 -26.50 -40.53
C ASP A 545 8.30 -26.21 -41.54
N ASP A 546 8.12 -24.93 -41.85
CA ASP A 546 7.09 -24.46 -42.77
C ASP A 546 7.31 -24.94 -44.22
N LYS A 547 8.54 -25.24 -44.63
CA LYS A 547 8.81 -25.74 -45.99
C LYS A 547 8.50 -27.22 -46.12
N ALA A 548 8.89 -28.00 -45.11
CA ALA A 548 8.64 -29.44 -45.09
C ALA A 548 7.22 -29.80 -44.63
N GLN A 549 6.51 -28.87 -43.97
CA GLN A 549 5.25 -29.13 -43.27
C GLN A 549 5.39 -30.26 -42.25
N GLU A 550 6.48 -30.21 -41.47
CA GLU A 550 6.86 -31.20 -40.46
C GLU A 550 7.12 -30.55 -39.11
N LEU A 551 6.89 -31.32 -38.03
CA LEU A 551 7.30 -31.01 -36.67
C LEU A 551 8.57 -31.79 -36.31
N GLU A 552 9.61 -31.06 -35.94
CA GLU A 552 10.85 -31.61 -35.41
C GLU A 552 10.81 -31.53 -33.88
N PHE A 553 10.71 -32.68 -33.20
CA PHE A 553 10.66 -32.70 -31.74
C PHE A 553 12.04 -32.44 -31.16
N VAL A 554 12.30 -31.21 -30.72
CA VAL A 554 13.62 -30.84 -30.16
C VAL A 554 13.85 -31.50 -28.80
N LEU A 555 12.80 -31.60 -27.98
CA LEU A 555 12.88 -32.22 -26.65
C LEU A 555 11.60 -32.98 -26.33
N SER A 556 11.77 -34.15 -25.72
CA SER A 556 10.70 -34.94 -25.14
C SER A 556 11.09 -35.41 -23.74
N ALA A 557 10.16 -35.31 -22.79
CA ALA A 557 10.42 -35.64 -21.40
C ALA A 557 9.21 -36.28 -20.70
N ARG A 558 9.51 -37.20 -19.76
CA ARG A 558 8.55 -37.82 -18.84
C ARG A 558 9.13 -37.77 -17.42
N GLY A 559 8.42 -37.12 -16.51
CA GLY A 559 8.90 -36.81 -15.17
C GLY A 559 10.10 -35.86 -15.20
N ALA A 560 11.17 -36.26 -14.51
CA ALA A 560 12.44 -35.53 -14.44
C ALA A 560 13.40 -35.84 -15.61
N ASP A 561 13.16 -36.93 -16.35
CA ASP A 561 14.04 -37.37 -17.43
C ASP A 561 13.67 -36.66 -18.75
N ALA A 562 14.60 -35.85 -19.25
CA ALA A 562 14.48 -35.13 -20.52
C ALA A 562 15.60 -35.55 -21.49
N GLY A 563 15.22 -35.86 -22.73
CA GLY A 563 16.14 -36.23 -23.81
C GLY A 563 15.80 -35.54 -25.12
N PRO A 564 16.71 -35.57 -26.11
CA PRO A 564 16.42 -35.08 -27.45
C PRO A 564 15.28 -35.89 -28.06
N GLY A 565 14.38 -35.22 -28.78
CA GLY A 565 13.45 -35.93 -29.64
C GLY A 565 14.13 -36.18 -30.99
N ASP A 566 14.18 -37.43 -31.44
CA ASP A 566 14.78 -37.78 -32.74
C ASP A 566 13.72 -37.91 -33.85
N ASP A 567 12.46 -37.56 -33.55
CA ASP A 567 11.34 -37.76 -34.45
C ASP A 567 11.02 -36.47 -35.22
N ARG A 568 11.09 -36.55 -36.55
CA ARG A 568 10.41 -35.63 -37.47
C ARG A 568 9.09 -36.24 -37.88
N VAL A 569 8.00 -35.50 -37.67
CA VAL A 569 6.64 -36.00 -37.87
C VAL A 569 5.90 -35.05 -38.81
N ALA A 570 5.38 -35.58 -39.92
CA ALA A 570 4.50 -34.82 -40.81
C ALA A 570 3.21 -34.39 -40.08
N LEU A 571 2.68 -33.21 -40.43
CA LEU A 571 1.45 -32.71 -39.82
C LEU A 571 0.29 -33.71 -39.99
N GLY A 572 -0.36 -34.03 -38.87
CA GLY A 572 -1.44 -35.00 -38.80
C GLY A 572 -2.63 -34.52 -37.97
N SER A 573 -3.37 -35.48 -37.40
CA SER A 573 -4.55 -35.24 -36.56
C SER A 573 -4.23 -35.18 -35.07
N ASP A 574 -2.97 -35.36 -34.65
CA ASP A 574 -2.57 -35.29 -33.25
C ASP A 574 -2.73 -33.86 -32.69
N PRO A 575 -2.88 -33.71 -31.36
CA PRO A 575 -3.13 -32.40 -30.76
C PRO A 575 -2.05 -31.35 -31.06
N THR A 576 -0.79 -31.75 -31.18
CA THR A 576 0.35 -30.86 -31.47
C THR A 576 0.25 -30.36 -32.91
N SER A 577 -0.01 -31.24 -33.88
CA SER A 577 -0.26 -30.86 -35.27
C SER A 577 -1.47 -29.93 -35.42
N GLN A 578 -2.55 -30.16 -34.66
CA GLN A 578 -3.73 -29.30 -34.74
C GLN A 578 -3.51 -27.88 -34.19
N VAL A 579 -2.58 -27.69 -33.25
CA VAL A 579 -2.14 -26.35 -32.82
C VAL A 579 -1.42 -25.63 -33.96
N VAL A 580 -0.59 -26.33 -34.74
CA VAL A 580 0.06 -25.74 -35.93
C VAL A 580 -0.98 -25.35 -36.98
N LEU A 581 -1.90 -26.25 -37.29
CA LEU A 581 -2.90 -26.06 -38.35
C LEU A 581 -3.92 -24.95 -38.03
N SER A 582 -4.30 -24.81 -36.75
CA SER A 582 -5.26 -23.77 -36.32
C SER A 582 -4.59 -22.47 -35.91
N GLY A 583 -3.33 -22.52 -35.46
CA GLY A 583 -2.65 -21.40 -34.81
C GLY A 583 -3.17 -21.06 -33.41
N GLU A 584 -4.11 -21.86 -32.87
CA GLU A 584 -4.74 -21.68 -31.57
C GLU A 584 -4.25 -22.72 -30.56
N LEU A 585 -4.22 -22.34 -29.27
CA LEU A 585 -3.87 -23.27 -28.20
C LEU A 585 -4.94 -24.36 -28.08
N ARG A 586 -4.53 -25.53 -27.60
CA ARG A 586 -5.45 -26.61 -27.28
C ARG A 586 -5.26 -27.13 -25.86
N ARG A 587 -6.38 -27.35 -25.19
CA ARG A 587 -6.45 -27.89 -23.84
C ARG A 587 -7.44 -29.03 -23.78
N THR A 588 -7.00 -30.15 -23.21
CA THR A 588 -7.84 -31.28 -22.78
C THR A 588 -7.89 -31.32 -21.25
N GLY A 589 -8.57 -32.29 -20.65
CA GLY A 589 -8.56 -32.47 -19.20
C GLY A 589 -7.15 -32.70 -18.62
N THR A 590 -6.22 -33.23 -19.43
CA THR A 590 -4.89 -33.68 -18.98
C THR A 590 -3.72 -33.02 -19.71
N ASP A 591 -3.95 -32.44 -20.89
CA ASP A 591 -2.90 -31.95 -21.78
C ASP A 591 -3.15 -30.49 -22.19
N VAL A 592 -2.06 -29.72 -22.32
CA VAL A 592 -2.06 -28.36 -22.83
C VAL A 592 -0.98 -28.25 -23.90
N HIS A 593 -1.38 -27.84 -25.10
CA HIS A 593 -0.52 -27.60 -26.24
C HIS A 593 -0.66 -26.12 -26.65
N VAL A 594 0.45 -25.39 -26.63
CA VAL A 594 0.46 -23.95 -26.91
C VAL A 594 1.32 -23.65 -28.14
N PRO A 595 0.85 -22.76 -29.04
CA PRO A 595 1.65 -22.35 -30.18
C PRO A 595 2.82 -21.49 -29.68
N MET A 596 4.01 -21.81 -30.13
CA MET A 596 5.22 -21.03 -29.88
C MET A 596 5.30 -19.95 -30.96
N LYS A 597 5.03 -18.69 -30.60
CA LYS A 597 5.02 -17.58 -31.55
C LYS A 597 6.09 -16.54 -31.22
N SER A 598 6.79 -16.08 -32.25
CA SER A 598 7.72 -14.96 -32.18
C SER A 598 7.30 -13.91 -33.20
N ARG A 599 7.05 -12.67 -32.73
CA ARG A 599 6.52 -11.56 -33.55
C ARG A 599 5.31 -11.94 -34.42
N GLY A 600 4.41 -12.77 -33.87
CA GLY A 600 3.21 -13.26 -34.55
C GLY A 600 3.42 -14.46 -35.49
N LYS A 601 4.67 -14.81 -35.83
CA LYS A 601 4.99 -15.98 -36.63
C LYS A 601 5.00 -17.24 -35.75
N LEU A 602 4.37 -18.31 -36.22
CA LEU A 602 4.42 -19.62 -35.58
C LEU A 602 5.79 -20.28 -35.84
N VAL A 603 6.49 -20.63 -34.76
CA VAL A 603 7.83 -21.25 -34.79
C VAL A 603 7.76 -22.73 -34.40
N GLY A 604 6.74 -23.14 -33.64
CA GLY A 604 6.64 -24.49 -33.12
C GLY A 604 5.49 -24.66 -32.14
N VAL A 605 5.54 -25.74 -31.37
CA VAL A 605 4.54 -26.07 -30.35
C VAL A 605 5.24 -26.54 -29.07
N LEU A 606 4.79 -26.02 -27.94
CA LEU A 606 5.18 -26.49 -26.62
C LEU A 606 3.99 -27.23 -26.02
N ALA A 607 4.21 -28.44 -25.51
CA ALA A 607 3.18 -29.24 -24.89
C ALA A 607 3.57 -29.67 -23.48
N SER A 608 2.59 -29.65 -22.58
CA SER A 608 2.71 -30.08 -21.19
C SER A 608 1.50 -30.94 -20.83
N SER A 609 1.72 -32.04 -20.11
CA SER A 609 0.62 -32.88 -19.64
C SER A 609 0.79 -33.42 -18.23
N SER A 610 -0.33 -33.78 -17.61
CA SER A 610 -0.46 -34.23 -16.23
C SER A 610 -1.36 -35.45 -16.16
N ASP A 611 -1.02 -36.42 -15.30
CA ASP A 611 -1.79 -37.62 -15.02
C ASP A 611 -3.07 -37.31 -14.20
N ARG A 612 -3.14 -36.12 -13.59
CA ARG A 612 -4.35 -35.60 -12.92
C ARG A 612 -5.27 -34.88 -13.89
N GLU A 613 -6.55 -35.21 -13.82
CA GLU A 613 -7.62 -34.52 -14.55
C GLU A 613 -7.79 -33.07 -14.02
N ASN A 614 -7.95 -32.12 -14.94
CA ASN A 614 -8.07 -30.67 -14.70
C ASN A 614 -6.88 -30.07 -13.92
N ALA A 615 -5.66 -30.54 -14.18
CA ALA A 615 -4.46 -30.07 -13.48
C ALA A 615 -3.99 -28.66 -13.85
N TYR A 616 -4.39 -28.14 -15.02
CA TYR A 616 -3.99 -26.82 -15.51
C TYR A 616 -5.13 -25.83 -15.38
N ASP A 617 -4.91 -24.70 -14.72
CA ASP A 617 -5.85 -23.57 -14.73
C ASP A 617 -5.57 -22.58 -15.89
N GLU A 618 -6.35 -21.52 -16.01
CA GLU A 618 -6.14 -20.49 -17.05
C GLU A 618 -4.78 -19.78 -16.90
N GLU A 619 -4.30 -19.61 -15.67
CA GLU A 619 -3.02 -18.96 -15.41
C GLU A 619 -1.85 -19.87 -15.80
N ASP A 620 -1.95 -21.17 -15.56
CA ASP A 620 -0.97 -22.17 -16.01
C ASP A 620 -0.86 -22.20 -17.54
N VAL A 621 -1.99 -22.11 -18.24
CA VAL A 621 -2.01 -22.01 -19.71
C VAL A 621 -1.31 -20.73 -20.17
N ALA A 622 -1.60 -19.58 -19.54
CA ALA A 622 -0.95 -18.31 -19.88
C ALA A 622 0.56 -18.33 -19.61
N VAL A 623 1.00 -18.99 -18.53
CA VAL A 623 2.42 -19.21 -18.22
C VAL A 623 3.07 -20.09 -19.29
N LEU A 624 2.44 -21.19 -19.69
CA LEU A 624 2.94 -22.07 -20.75
C LEU A 624 3.01 -21.34 -22.11
N GLN A 625 2.03 -20.51 -22.44
CA GLN A 625 2.06 -19.68 -23.66
C GLN A 625 3.23 -18.68 -23.62
N THR A 626 3.44 -18.01 -22.49
CA THR A 626 4.54 -17.06 -22.32
C THR A 626 5.88 -17.77 -22.45
N LEU A 627 6.02 -18.93 -21.81
CA LEU A 627 7.18 -19.80 -21.94
C LEU A 627 7.41 -20.21 -23.41
N GLY A 628 6.35 -20.65 -24.10
CA GLY A 628 6.42 -21.03 -25.51
C GLY A 628 6.86 -19.88 -26.42
N ASN A 629 6.41 -18.66 -26.17
CA ASN A 629 6.83 -17.47 -26.93
C ASN A 629 8.30 -17.10 -26.64
N LEU A 630 8.76 -17.20 -25.39
CA LEU A 630 10.18 -17.00 -25.07
C LEU A 630 11.08 -18.00 -25.79
N VAL A 631 10.69 -19.27 -25.82
CA VAL A 631 11.40 -20.32 -26.57
C VAL A 631 11.34 -20.05 -28.07
N ALA A 632 10.20 -19.61 -28.61
CA ALA A 632 10.07 -19.22 -30.02
C ALA A 632 11.07 -18.14 -30.41
N THR A 633 11.16 -17.08 -29.60
CA THR A 633 12.10 -15.98 -29.82
C THR A 633 13.55 -16.44 -29.69
N ALA A 634 13.85 -17.33 -28.74
CA ALA A 634 15.20 -17.89 -28.60
C ALA A 634 15.60 -18.74 -29.82
N PHE A 635 14.69 -19.57 -30.36
CA PHE A 635 14.93 -20.31 -31.60
C PHE A 635 15.16 -19.40 -32.80
N GLU A 636 14.33 -18.37 -32.98
CA GLU A 636 14.53 -17.42 -34.09
C GLU A 636 15.85 -16.64 -33.96
N ASN A 637 16.23 -16.24 -32.74
CA ASN A 637 17.51 -15.58 -32.49
C ASN A 637 18.69 -16.49 -32.81
N ALA A 638 18.64 -17.75 -32.40
CA ALA A 638 19.67 -18.74 -32.71
C ALA A 638 19.81 -18.95 -34.22
N GLU A 639 18.69 -19.06 -34.95
CA GLU A 639 18.71 -19.16 -36.41
C GLU A 639 19.22 -17.88 -37.08
N ALA A 640 18.82 -16.71 -36.60
CA ALA A 640 19.25 -15.42 -37.15
C ALA A 640 20.76 -15.23 -36.97
N LEU A 641 21.31 -15.57 -35.81
CA LEU A 641 22.75 -15.57 -35.55
C LEU A 641 23.48 -16.55 -36.48
N GLY A 642 22.94 -17.74 -36.68
CA GLY A 642 23.47 -18.71 -37.65
C GLY A 642 23.53 -18.16 -39.07
N ARG A 643 22.40 -17.61 -39.56
CA ARG A 643 22.32 -16.99 -40.89
C ARG A 643 23.26 -15.79 -41.05
N MET A 644 23.36 -14.94 -40.03
CA MET A 644 24.28 -13.79 -40.04
C MET A 644 25.73 -14.25 -40.14
N ARG A 645 26.11 -15.31 -39.43
CA ARG A 645 27.46 -15.90 -39.51
C ARG A 645 27.75 -16.46 -40.90
N GLU A 646 26.80 -17.15 -41.52
CA GLU A 646 26.95 -17.66 -42.88
C GLU A 646 27.10 -16.56 -43.92
N LEU A 647 26.23 -15.53 -43.85
CA LEU A 647 26.30 -14.35 -44.72
C LEU A 647 27.64 -13.63 -44.55
N TYR A 648 28.10 -13.45 -43.32
CA TYR A 648 29.40 -12.83 -43.02
C TYR A 648 30.57 -13.60 -43.66
N LEU A 649 30.60 -14.93 -43.54
CA LEU A 649 31.63 -15.77 -44.17
C LEU A 649 31.54 -15.72 -45.70
N ALA A 650 30.33 -15.66 -46.26
CA ALA A 650 30.13 -15.49 -47.70
C ALA A 650 30.67 -14.14 -48.20
N SER A 651 30.46 -13.05 -47.46
CA SER A 651 30.98 -11.71 -47.80
C SER A 651 32.52 -11.66 -47.77
N VAL A 652 33.17 -12.26 -46.78
CA VAL A 652 34.65 -12.33 -46.74
C VAL A 652 35.20 -13.08 -47.96
N ARG A 653 34.57 -14.19 -48.36
CA ARG A 653 34.95 -14.94 -49.56
C ARG A 653 34.74 -14.14 -50.85
N ALA A 654 33.66 -13.36 -50.94
CA ALA A 654 33.39 -12.51 -52.09
C ALA A 654 34.42 -11.38 -52.25
N LEU A 655 34.85 -10.76 -51.15
CA LEU A 655 35.91 -9.74 -51.15
C LEU A 655 37.25 -10.32 -51.63
N ALA A 656 37.63 -11.49 -51.11
CA ALA A 656 38.82 -12.21 -51.55
C ALA A 656 38.77 -12.52 -53.05
N ALA A 657 37.63 -13.00 -53.55
CA ALA A 657 37.43 -13.29 -54.97
C ALA A 657 37.53 -12.05 -55.88
N ALA A 658 37.09 -10.87 -55.39
CA ALA A 658 37.16 -9.61 -56.13
C ALA A 658 38.60 -9.11 -56.31
N VAL A 659 39.45 -9.28 -55.28
CA VAL A 659 40.89 -8.97 -55.34
C VAL A 659 41.57 -9.90 -56.34
N ASP A 660 41.33 -11.20 -56.18
CA ASP A 660 41.82 -12.27 -57.04
C ASP A 660 41.49 -12.01 -58.53
N ALA A 661 40.32 -11.41 -58.83
CA ALA A 661 39.90 -11.09 -60.19
C ALA A 661 40.62 -9.88 -60.83
N ARG A 662 41.15 -8.95 -60.01
CA ARG A 662 41.86 -7.74 -60.49
C ARG A 662 43.35 -7.99 -60.68
N ASP A 663 43.89 -9.02 -60.05
CA ASP A 663 45.23 -9.54 -60.27
C ASP A 663 45.17 -10.65 -61.36
N PRO A 664 45.76 -10.44 -62.56
CA PRO A 664 45.69 -11.36 -63.70
C PRO A 664 46.21 -12.78 -63.42
N TYR A 665 46.85 -12.99 -62.26
CA TYR A 665 47.59 -14.19 -61.91
C TYR A 665 46.86 -15.10 -60.91
N THR A 666 45.66 -14.74 -60.45
CA THR A 666 45.06 -15.35 -59.24
C THR A 666 43.57 -15.66 -59.40
N ARG A 667 43.18 -16.71 -60.14
CA ARG A 667 41.84 -17.30 -59.92
C ARG A 667 41.93 -18.33 -58.80
N SER A 668 41.30 -18.03 -57.66
CA SER A 668 41.21 -18.89 -56.46
C SER A 668 42.53 -19.07 -55.69
N HIS A 669 43.48 -18.14 -55.80
CA HIS A 669 44.77 -18.19 -55.08
C HIS A 669 44.56 -18.03 -53.59
N SER A 670 43.86 -16.96 -53.18
CA SER A 670 43.60 -16.66 -51.78
C SER A 670 42.88 -17.80 -51.05
N ALA A 671 41.99 -18.51 -51.77
CA ALA A 671 41.30 -19.69 -51.25
C ALA A 671 42.23 -20.90 -51.02
N ARG A 672 43.20 -21.13 -51.91
CA ARG A 672 44.20 -22.20 -51.77
C ARG A 672 45.19 -21.91 -50.64
N VAL A 673 45.66 -20.66 -50.55
CA VAL A 673 46.50 -20.19 -49.44
C VAL A 673 45.78 -20.38 -48.10
N ALA A 674 44.50 -20.00 -48.01
CA ALA A 674 43.72 -20.17 -46.79
C ALA A 674 43.49 -21.64 -46.38
N ALA A 675 43.25 -22.54 -47.34
CA ALA A 675 43.11 -23.96 -47.06
C ALA A 675 44.42 -24.58 -46.54
N LEU A 676 45.55 -24.18 -47.14
CA LEU A 676 46.87 -24.64 -46.74
C LEU A 676 47.27 -24.06 -45.37
N ALA A 677 47.10 -22.76 -45.18
CA ALA A 677 47.39 -22.07 -43.92
C ALA A 677 46.59 -22.66 -42.75
N ARG A 678 45.30 -22.98 -42.97
CA ARG A 678 44.48 -23.68 -41.97
C ARG A 678 45.07 -25.05 -41.62
N SER A 679 45.48 -25.83 -42.60
CA SER A 679 46.05 -27.17 -42.37
C SER A 679 47.38 -27.11 -41.61
N ILE A 680 48.21 -26.10 -41.89
CA ILE A 680 49.44 -25.84 -41.13
C ILE A 680 49.11 -25.45 -39.69
N ALA A 681 48.12 -24.55 -39.48
CA ALA A 681 47.70 -24.12 -38.15
C ALA A 681 47.13 -25.27 -37.29
N GLU A 682 46.35 -26.17 -37.90
CA GLU A 682 45.85 -27.38 -37.23
C GLU A 682 47.01 -28.34 -36.85
N GLU A 683 48.01 -28.53 -37.71
CA GLU A 683 49.21 -29.34 -37.43
C GLU A 683 50.18 -28.69 -36.41
N MET A 684 49.97 -27.40 -36.10
CA MET A 684 50.66 -26.66 -35.04
C MET A 684 49.88 -26.66 -33.71
N ASP A 685 48.74 -27.35 -33.62
CA ASP A 685 47.85 -27.37 -32.44
C ASP A 685 47.40 -25.96 -31.98
N LEU A 686 47.19 -25.03 -32.93
CA LEU A 686 46.65 -23.71 -32.60
C LEU A 686 45.18 -23.80 -32.15
N SER A 687 44.75 -22.87 -31.30
CA SER A 687 43.36 -22.82 -30.81
C SER A 687 42.34 -22.58 -31.92
N THR A 688 41.07 -22.96 -31.70
CA THR A 688 40.00 -22.82 -32.70
C THR A 688 39.83 -21.39 -33.22
N ASP A 689 40.04 -20.38 -32.35
CA ASP A 689 40.03 -18.98 -32.77
C ASP A 689 41.27 -18.60 -33.59
N GLN A 690 42.46 -19.06 -33.20
CA GLN A 690 43.68 -18.83 -33.99
C GLN A 690 43.59 -19.47 -35.38
N VAL A 691 43.08 -20.70 -35.49
CA VAL A 691 42.84 -21.37 -36.78
C VAL A 691 41.85 -20.58 -37.64
N ARG A 692 40.76 -20.05 -37.04
CA ARG A 692 39.82 -19.15 -37.72
C ARG A 692 40.52 -17.90 -38.23
N ARG A 693 41.33 -17.23 -37.39
CA ARG A 693 42.05 -16.00 -37.75
C ARG A 693 43.07 -16.25 -38.87
N VAL A 694 43.81 -17.36 -38.82
CA VAL A 694 44.71 -17.78 -39.90
C VAL A 694 43.94 -17.97 -41.20
N GLN A 695 42.82 -18.69 -41.17
CA GLN A 695 42.03 -18.97 -42.37
C GLN A 695 41.44 -17.69 -42.99
N LEU A 696 40.86 -16.80 -42.18
CA LEU A 696 40.28 -15.54 -42.66
C LEU A 696 41.35 -14.53 -43.06
N GLY A 697 42.44 -14.44 -42.30
CA GLY A 697 43.59 -13.59 -42.60
C GLY A 697 44.28 -14.01 -43.90
N ALA A 698 44.41 -15.31 -44.17
CA ALA A 698 44.89 -15.84 -45.43
C ALA A 698 43.98 -15.52 -46.61
N LEU A 699 42.65 -15.51 -46.44
CA LEU A 699 41.71 -15.11 -47.49
C LEU A 699 41.85 -13.63 -47.87
N LEU A 700 42.24 -12.78 -46.91
CA LEU A 700 42.27 -11.32 -47.06
C LEU A 700 43.68 -10.73 -47.12
N HIS A 701 44.74 -11.54 -47.09
CA HIS A 701 46.13 -11.05 -46.96
C HIS A 701 46.49 -10.02 -48.04
N ASP A 702 46.00 -10.24 -49.26
CA ASP A 702 46.27 -9.42 -50.44
C ASP A 702 45.20 -8.34 -50.72
N ILE A 703 44.21 -8.14 -49.83
CA ILE A 703 43.07 -7.21 -50.04
C ILE A 703 43.51 -5.78 -50.38
N GLY A 704 44.67 -5.36 -49.87
CA GLY A 704 45.22 -4.03 -50.13
C GLY A 704 45.76 -3.83 -51.55
N LYS A 705 45.90 -4.88 -52.36
CA LYS A 705 46.23 -4.74 -53.80
C LYS A 705 45.18 -3.93 -54.56
N ILE A 706 43.96 -3.81 -54.03
CA ILE A 706 42.94 -2.89 -54.56
C ILE A 706 43.44 -1.43 -54.58
N GLY A 707 44.29 -1.03 -53.65
CA GLY A 707 44.85 0.32 -53.63
C GLY A 707 46.07 0.53 -54.53
N VAL A 708 46.61 -0.52 -55.14
CA VAL A 708 47.79 -0.44 -56.01
C VAL A 708 47.34 -0.09 -57.45
N PRO A 709 47.99 0.88 -58.13
CA PRO A 709 47.66 1.22 -59.52
C PRO A 709 47.84 0.04 -60.48
N ASP A 710 46.91 -0.14 -61.42
CA ASP A 710 46.93 -1.26 -62.39
C ASP A 710 48.21 -1.29 -63.23
N ALA A 711 48.80 -0.12 -63.54
CA ALA A 711 50.06 -0.03 -64.29
C ALA A 711 51.26 -0.65 -63.55
N ILE A 712 51.20 -0.71 -62.21
CA ILE A 712 52.20 -1.34 -61.35
C ILE A 712 51.81 -2.79 -61.09
N LEU A 713 50.55 -3.04 -60.72
CA LEU A 713 50.04 -4.39 -60.41
C LEU A 713 50.16 -5.35 -61.61
N ASN A 714 49.90 -4.87 -62.82
CA ASN A 714 49.82 -5.69 -64.04
C ASN A 714 51.04 -5.53 -64.96
N LYS A 715 52.15 -4.96 -64.47
CA LYS A 715 53.33 -4.69 -65.29
C LYS A 715 53.93 -6.00 -65.86
N PRO A 716 54.10 -6.14 -67.18
CA PRO A 716 54.67 -7.34 -67.80
C PRO A 716 56.20 -7.32 -67.77
N GLY A 717 56.80 -7.17 -66.58
CA GLY A 717 58.24 -7.08 -66.35
C GLY A 717 58.58 -6.78 -64.88
N PRO A 718 59.88 -6.75 -64.51
CA PRO A 718 60.27 -6.43 -63.14
C PRO A 718 59.86 -5.00 -62.76
N LEU A 719 59.46 -4.83 -61.50
CA LEU A 719 59.17 -3.52 -60.92
C LEU A 719 60.48 -2.76 -60.66
N THR A 720 60.46 -1.44 -60.88
CA THR A 720 61.55 -0.53 -60.48
C THR A 720 61.54 -0.33 -58.96
N GLU A 721 62.59 0.28 -58.41
CA GLU A 721 62.68 0.59 -56.96
C GLU A 721 61.48 1.44 -56.49
N ASP A 722 61.14 2.48 -57.26
CA ASP A 722 60.01 3.38 -56.95
C ASP A 722 58.65 2.65 -57.03
N GLU A 723 58.49 1.74 -57.99
CA GLU A 723 57.30 0.91 -58.13
C GLU A 723 57.18 -0.11 -56.99
N TRP A 724 58.32 -0.63 -56.51
CA TRP A 724 58.37 -1.52 -55.35
C TRP A 724 57.95 -0.80 -54.06
N ILE A 725 58.31 0.46 -53.87
CA ILE A 725 57.83 1.28 -52.75
C ILE A 725 56.31 1.33 -52.75
N ILE A 726 55.69 1.59 -53.91
CA ILE A 726 54.23 1.63 -54.04
C ILE A 726 53.61 0.23 -53.85
N MET A 727 54.21 -0.82 -54.40
CA MET A 727 53.72 -2.20 -54.24
C MET A 727 53.69 -2.64 -52.77
N ARG A 728 54.72 -2.31 -51.98
CA ARG A 728 54.78 -2.67 -50.54
C ARG A 728 53.67 -2.04 -49.70
N THR A 729 53.05 -0.95 -50.17
CA THR A 729 51.94 -0.29 -49.47
C THR A 729 50.68 -1.15 -49.37
N HIS A 730 50.52 -2.20 -50.18
CA HIS A 730 49.33 -3.06 -50.14
C HIS A 730 49.14 -3.73 -48.77
N SER A 731 50.21 -4.05 -48.05
CA SER A 731 50.12 -4.59 -46.68
C SER A 731 49.48 -3.59 -45.71
N ILE A 732 49.90 -2.32 -45.77
CA ILE A 732 49.40 -1.20 -44.95
C ILE A 732 47.96 -0.84 -45.35
N LEU A 733 47.67 -0.79 -46.65
CA LEU A 733 46.34 -0.50 -47.18
C LEU A 733 45.36 -1.63 -46.84
N GLY A 734 45.80 -2.88 -46.96
CA GLY A 734 45.01 -4.05 -46.59
C GLY A 734 44.66 -4.05 -45.11
N ALA A 735 45.65 -3.79 -44.25
CA ALA A 735 45.44 -3.56 -42.83
C ALA A 735 44.43 -2.43 -42.55
N SER A 736 44.50 -1.33 -43.30
CA SER A 736 43.58 -0.20 -43.15
C SER A 736 42.15 -0.53 -43.55
N ILE A 737 41.96 -1.25 -44.67
CA ILE A 737 40.66 -1.72 -45.16
C ILE A 737 40.02 -2.69 -44.15
N VAL A 738 40.81 -3.65 -43.66
CA VAL A 738 40.36 -4.63 -42.67
C VAL A 738 40.04 -3.94 -41.34
N ASN A 739 40.82 -2.96 -40.92
CA ASN A 739 40.60 -2.21 -39.68
C ASN A 739 39.30 -1.40 -39.68
N ALA A 740 38.86 -0.94 -40.86
CA ALA A 740 37.61 -0.20 -41.02
C ALA A 740 36.37 -1.07 -40.79
N VAL A 741 36.50 -2.40 -40.80
CA VAL A 741 35.40 -3.35 -40.61
C VAL A 741 35.53 -3.99 -39.23
N GLU A 742 34.70 -3.56 -38.27
CA GLU A 742 34.79 -3.95 -36.84
C GLU A 742 34.99 -5.47 -36.62
N PRO A 743 34.20 -6.38 -37.25
CA PRO A 743 34.37 -7.81 -37.02
C PRO A 743 35.64 -8.43 -37.62
N LEU A 744 36.43 -7.69 -38.40
CA LEU A 744 37.66 -8.18 -39.04
C LEU A 744 38.94 -7.56 -38.43
N ARG A 745 38.81 -6.66 -37.44
CA ARG A 745 39.95 -5.93 -36.85
C ARG A 745 41.02 -6.83 -36.25
N ASP A 746 40.62 -7.98 -35.73
CA ASP A 746 41.52 -8.99 -35.17
C ASP A 746 42.41 -9.65 -36.23
N LEU A 747 42.09 -9.50 -37.52
CA LEU A 747 42.90 -9.97 -38.64
C LEU A 747 43.94 -8.95 -39.10
N VAL A 748 43.87 -7.70 -38.65
CA VAL A 748 44.78 -6.61 -39.03
C VAL A 748 46.25 -7.00 -38.83
N PRO A 749 46.67 -7.60 -37.70
CA PRO A 749 48.06 -8.00 -37.52
C PRO A 749 48.53 -9.03 -38.56
N ILE A 750 47.64 -9.93 -38.98
CA ILE A 750 47.94 -10.97 -39.97
C ILE A 750 48.09 -10.34 -41.36
N VAL A 751 47.11 -9.54 -41.78
CA VAL A 751 47.10 -8.91 -43.10
C VAL A 751 48.21 -7.88 -43.23
N ARG A 752 48.57 -7.17 -42.16
CA ARG A 752 49.70 -6.22 -42.19
C ARG A 752 51.04 -6.93 -42.27
N ALA A 753 51.25 -7.98 -41.48
CA ALA A 753 52.57 -8.57 -41.26
C ALA A 753 52.85 -9.84 -42.10
N HIS A 754 51.97 -10.22 -43.05
CA HIS A 754 52.16 -11.44 -43.85
C HIS A 754 53.40 -11.40 -44.77
N HIS A 755 54.07 -10.25 -44.91
CA HIS A 755 55.36 -10.10 -45.59
C HIS A 755 56.53 -9.82 -44.64
N GLU A 756 56.30 -9.83 -43.33
CA GLU A 756 57.36 -9.80 -42.34
C GLU A 756 58.15 -11.11 -42.35
N ARG A 757 59.45 -11.01 -42.09
CA ARG A 757 60.36 -12.15 -42.10
C ARG A 757 60.76 -12.50 -40.68
N TYR A 758 61.09 -13.77 -40.44
CA TYR A 758 61.51 -14.20 -39.11
C TYR A 758 62.82 -13.53 -38.65
N ASP A 759 63.72 -13.22 -39.59
CA ASP A 759 64.98 -12.47 -39.38
C ASP A 759 64.80 -10.96 -39.17
N GLY A 760 63.61 -10.41 -39.42
CA GLY A 760 63.33 -8.97 -39.29
C GLY A 760 63.57 -8.15 -40.55
N ASP A 761 64.09 -8.74 -41.64
CA ASP A 761 64.36 -8.02 -42.91
C ASP A 761 63.11 -7.88 -43.80
N GLY A 762 61.92 -8.00 -43.21
CA GLY A 762 60.62 -8.00 -43.89
C GLY A 762 60.03 -6.61 -44.11
N TYR A 763 58.75 -6.54 -44.45
CA TYR A 763 58.00 -5.29 -44.54
C TYR A 763 56.53 -5.52 -44.12
N PRO A 764 55.78 -4.48 -43.71
CA PRO A 764 56.07 -3.05 -43.77
C PRO A 764 56.80 -2.43 -42.57
N ASP A 765 56.89 -3.12 -41.44
CA ASP A 765 57.36 -2.61 -40.15
C ASP A 765 58.77 -3.10 -39.75
N GLU A 766 59.35 -4.04 -40.52
CA GLU A 766 60.69 -4.62 -40.29
C GLU A 766 60.77 -5.33 -38.92
N LEU A 767 59.74 -6.13 -38.64
CA LEU A 767 59.58 -6.88 -37.38
C LEU A 767 59.97 -8.35 -37.57
N GLY A 768 60.57 -8.96 -36.55
CA GLY A 768 61.02 -10.36 -36.58
C GLY A 768 60.80 -11.10 -35.27
N GLY A 769 60.99 -12.42 -35.29
CA GLY A 769 60.80 -13.29 -34.13
C GLY A 769 59.40 -13.20 -33.53
N ASP A 770 59.33 -13.05 -32.20
CA ASP A 770 58.07 -13.06 -31.44
C ASP A 770 57.26 -11.76 -31.56
N LEU A 771 57.77 -10.73 -32.26
CA LEU A 771 57.07 -9.46 -32.48
C LEU A 771 56.00 -9.56 -33.59
N VAL A 772 56.06 -10.61 -34.41
CA VAL A 772 55.08 -10.90 -35.47
C VAL A 772 54.22 -12.07 -35.01
N PRO A 773 52.88 -11.97 -35.10
CA PRO A 773 52.00 -13.07 -34.71
C PRO A 773 52.31 -14.32 -35.56
N VAL A 774 52.35 -15.49 -34.91
CA VAL A 774 52.63 -16.77 -35.59
C VAL A 774 51.64 -17.01 -36.74
N GLU A 775 50.41 -16.53 -36.60
CA GLU A 775 49.39 -16.58 -37.65
C GLU A 775 49.85 -15.92 -38.95
N ALA A 776 50.59 -14.80 -38.90
CA ALA A 776 51.14 -14.14 -40.09
C ALA A 776 52.24 -14.97 -40.76
N TYR A 777 53.10 -15.63 -39.98
CA TYR A 777 54.11 -16.54 -40.51
C TYR A 777 53.51 -17.78 -41.17
N VAL A 778 52.39 -18.29 -40.64
CA VAL A 778 51.64 -19.38 -41.28
C VAL A 778 51.10 -18.94 -42.64
N VAL A 779 50.52 -17.74 -42.75
CA VAL A 779 50.06 -17.19 -44.03
C VAL A 779 51.22 -16.98 -45.00
N ALA A 780 52.34 -16.39 -44.55
CA ALA A 780 53.52 -16.13 -45.37
C ALA A 780 54.12 -17.41 -45.97
N ALA A 781 54.21 -18.49 -45.18
CA ALA A 781 54.71 -19.77 -45.65
C ALA A 781 53.74 -20.45 -46.64
N ALA A 782 52.44 -20.36 -46.38
CA ALA A 782 51.41 -20.91 -47.25
C ALA A 782 51.35 -20.16 -48.60
N ASP A 783 51.43 -18.83 -48.58
CA ASP A 783 51.50 -17.99 -49.77
C ASP A 783 52.75 -18.31 -50.59
N ALA A 784 53.94 -18.26 -49.98
CA ALA A 784 55.19 -18.57 -50.66
C ALA A 784 55.19 -19.96 -51.32
N PHE A 785 54.64 -20.98 -50.64
CA PHE A 785 54.48 -22.31 -51.22
C PHE A 785 53.58 -22.28 -52.45
N GLU A 786 52.38 -21.69 -52.33
CA GLU A 786 51.40 -21.58 -53.42
C GLU A 786 52.04 -20.89 -54.63
N VAL A 787 52.73 -19.76 -54.41
CA VAL A 787 53.41 -19.01 -55.46
C VAL A 787 54.49 -19.82 -56.18
N ILE A 788 55.24 -20.68 -55.49
CA ILE A 788 56.31 -21.51 -56.07
C ILE A 788 55.75 -22.63 -56.95
N VAL A 789 54.66 -23.27 -56.52
CA VAL A 789 54.07 -24.43 -57.21
C VAL A 789 53.02 -24.05 -58.27
N SER A 790 52.57 -22.79 -58.28
CA SER A 790 51.64 -22.24 -59.27
C SER A 790 52.35 -21.78 -60.56
N ARG A 791 51.64 -21.86 -61.70
CA ARG A 791 52.15 -21.44 -63.02
C ARG A 791 51.88 -19.95 -63.23
N ARG A 792 52.91 -19.13 -63.53
CA ARG A 792 52.77 -17.67 -63.80
C ARG A 792 53.32 -17.31 -65.18
N SER A 793 52.87 -16.21 -65.79
CA SER A 793 53.23 -15.82 -67.18
C SER A 793 54.73 -15.60 -67.41
N TYR A 794 55.50 -15.35 -66.36
CA TYR A 794 56.94 -15.08 -66.40
C TYR A 794 57.82 -16.21 -65.81
N LYS A 795 57.23 -17.27 -65.22
CA LYS A 795 57.98 -18.37 -64.57
C LYS A 795 57.21 -19.70 -64.61
N PRO A 796 57.84 -20.81 -65.03
CA PRO A 796 57.23 -22.14 -64.94
C PRO A 796 57.06 -22.57 -63.47
N ALA A 797 55.94 -23.24 -63.19
CA ALA A 797 55.67 -23.86 -61.89
C ALA A 797 56.82 -24.81 -61.49
N GLN A 798 57.25 -24.73 -60.23
CA GLN A 798 58.28 -25.62 -59.67
C GLN A 798 57.65 -26.84 -58.99
N SER A 799 58.45 -27.88 -58.74
CA SER A 799 57.95 -29.07 -58.05
C SER A 799 57.70 -28.80 -56.56
N VAL A 800 56.84 -29.61 -55.95
CA VAL A 800 56.60 -29.59 -54.50
C VAL A 800 57.91 -29.85 -53.74
N GLU A 801 58.78 -30.71 -54.26
CA GLU A 801 60.10 -31.00 -53.69
C GLU A 801 60.99 -29.75 -53.66
N PHE A 802 60.97 -28.96 -54.75
CA PHE A 802 61.69 -27.71 -54.79
C PHE A 802 61.13 -26.70 -53.78
N ALA A 803 59.81 -26.56 -53.70
CA ALA A 803 59.17 -25.66 -52.74
C ALA A 803 59.49 -26.05 -51.29
N CYS A 804 59.48 -27.33 -50.95
CA CYS A 804 59.87 -27.84 -49.63
C CYS A 804 61.34 -27.56 -49.33
N ALA A 805 62.24 -27.79 -50.31
CA ALA A 805 63.66 -27.50 -50.17
C ALA A 805 63.91 -25.99 -49.97
N GLU A 806 63.16 -25.13 -50.65
CA GLU A 806 63.28 -23.68 -50.53
C GLU A 806 62.75 -23.16 -49.18
N LEU A 807 61.59 -23.65 -48.72
CA LEU A 807 61.07 -23.37 -47.38
C LEU A 807 62.07 -23.81 -46.28
N LEU A 808 62.69 -24.98 -46.45
CA LEU A 808 63.70 -25.49 -45.53
C LEU A 808 65.00 -24.67 -45.58
N ARG A 809 65.44 -24.23 -46.77
CA ARG A 809 66.61 -23.36 -46.95
C ARG A 809 66.44 -22.01 -46.26
N CYS A 810 65.21 -21.48 -46.28
CA CYS A 810 64.84 -20.20 -45.69
C CYS A 810 64.29 -20.32 -44.25
N ARG A 811 64.37 -21.51 -43.64
CA ARG A 811 63.93 -21.76 -42.26
C ARG A 811 64.80 -20.99 -41.27
N GLY A 812 64.17 -20.20 -40.39
CA GLY A 812 64.87 -19.37 -39.40
C GLY A 812 65.45 -18.06 -39.96
N SER A 813 65.25 -17.78 -41.25
CA SER A 813 65.50 -16.47 -41.85
C SER A 813 64.18 -15.86 -42.35
N GLN A 814 63.72 -16.24 -43.54
CA GLN A 814 62.43 -15.76 -44.05
C GLN A 814 61.24 -16.35 -43.28
N PHE A 815 61.29 -17.64 -42.98
CA PHE A 815 60.14 -18.36 -42.42
C PHE A 815 60.39 -18.82 -40.98
N HIS A 816 59.36 -18.74 -40.15
CA HIS A 816 59.41 -19.19 -38.76
C HIS A 816 59.71 -20.71 -38.68
N PRO A 817 60.70 -21.14 -37.87
CA PRO A 817 61.13 -22.55 -37.80
C PRO A 817 60.00 -23.55 -37.55
N ALA A 818 59.15 -23.28 -36.55
CA ALA A 818 58.04 -24.17 -36.20
C ALA A 818 56.96 -24.28 -37.30
N VAL A 819 56.76 -23.22 -38.10
CA VAL A 819 55.78 -23.22 -39.21
C VAL A 819 56.30 -24.10 -40.35
N VAL A 820 57.59 -23.99 -40.69
CA VAL A 820 58.23 -24.85 -41.70
C VAL A 820 58.21 -26.31 -41.24
N ASP A 821 58.52 -26.58 -39.97
CA ASP A 821 58.51 -27.95 -39.43
C ASP A 821 57.10 -28.57 -39.47
N ALA A 822 56.06 -27.80 -39.11
CA ALA A 822 54.67 -28.24 -39.22
C ALA A 822 54.23 -28.46 -40.66
N PHE A 823 54.61 -27.57 -41.56
CA PHE A 823 54.37 -27.73 -43.00
C PHE A 823 55.02 -29.02 -43.53
N LEU A 824 56.28 -29.29 -43.21
CA LEU A 824 56.96 -30.51 -43.67
C LEU A 824 56.32 -31.78 -43.11
N ARG A 825 55.90 -31.79 -41.83
CA ARG A 825 55.11 -32.91 -41.26
C ARG A 825 53.80 -33.13 -42.01
N LEU A 826 53.09 -32.07 -42.35
CA LEU A 826 51.87 -32.13 -43.15
C LEU A 826 52.13 -32.79 -44.53
N ILE A 827 53.22 -32.40 -45.21
CA ILE A 827 53.63 -32.98 -46.50
C ILE A 827 54.02 -34.46 -46.37
N GLU A 828 54.77 -34.83 -45.33
CA GLU A 828 55.17 -36.22 -45.06
C GLU A 828 53.95 -37.10 -44.73
N ARG A 829 52.99 -36.57 -43.97
CA ARG A 829 51.73 -37.24 -43.64
C ARG A 829 50.87 -37.49 -44.88
N ASP A 830 50.72 -36.49 -45.76
CA ASP A 830 49.98 -36.64 -47.03
C ASP A 830 50.66 -37.67 -47.96
N ARG A 831 52.00 -37.74 -47.95
CA ARG A 831 52.77 -38.76 -48.69
C ARG A 831 52.56 -40.17 -48.14
N ALA A 832 52.51 -40.35 -46.81
CA ALA A 832 52.35 -41.64 -46.17
C ALA A 832 50.95 -42.26 -46.36
N GLN A 833 49.91 -41.43 -46.56
CA GLN A 833 48.51 -41.84 -46.64
C GLN A 833 48.00 -42.16 -48.06
N GLY A 834 48.84 -42.11 -49.10
CA GLY A 834 48.50 -42.70 -50.42
C GLY A 834 47.46 -41.95 -51.26
N ALA A 835 47.51 -40.60 -51.26
CA ALA A 835 46.85 -39.62 -52.15
C ALA A 835 45.60 -38.90 -51.60
N ALA A 836 45.64 -37.55 -51.55
CA ALA A 836 44.81 -36.66 -52.39
C ALA A 836 44.79 -35.18 -51.94
N GLN A 837 45.37 -34.78 -50.80
CA GLN A 837 45.15 -33.43 -50.28
C GLN A 837 45.94 -32.36 -51.05
N LEU A 838 47.24 -32.58 -51.31
CA LEU A 838 48.05 -31.67 -52.14
C LEU A 838 47.64 -31.69 -53.63
N ARG A 839 47.19 -32.84 -54.15
CA ARG A 839 46.64 -32.93 -55.52
C ARG A 839 45.28 -32.25 -55.67
N ARG A 840 44.46 -32.16 -54.60
CA ARG A 840 43.21 -31.37 -54.60
C ARG A 840 43.47 -29.87 -54.44
N ILE A 841 44.46 -29.48 -53.65
CA ILE A 841 44.88 -28.08 -53.51
C ILE A 841 45.56 -27.58 -54.81
N ALA A 842 46.39 -28.41 -55.45
CA ALA A 842 47.03 -28.10 -56.75
C ALA A 842 46.16 -28.41 -57.99
N GLY A 843 45.05 -29.12 -57.83
CA GLY A 843 44.22 -29.68 -58.90
C GLY A 843 42.80 -29.15 -58.96
N ILE A 844 42.57 -27.87 -58.62
CA ILE A 844 41.38 -27.15 -59.12
C ILE A 844 41.64 -26.82 -60.60
N LEU A 845 41.65 -27.86 -61.44
CA LEU A 845 41.57 -27.73 -62.89
C LEU A 845 40.12 -28.02 -63.29
N HIS A 846 39.39 -26.93 -63.55
CA HIS A 846 38.33 -26.80 -64.54
C HIS A 846 36.87 -27.26 -64.29
N GLU A 847 36.48 -28.03 -63.26
CA GLU A 847 35.08 -28.54 -63.21
C GLU A 847 34.10 -27.99 -62.16
N ASP A 848 34.50 -27.13 -61.21
CA ASP A 848 33.54 -26.48 -60.28
C ASP A 848 33.51 -24.94 -60.41
N ILE A 849 33.89 -24.41 -61.58
CA ILE A 849 34.02 -22.95 -61.81
C ILE A 849 32.89 -22.40 -62.71
N GLU A 850 32.15 -23.24 -63.43
CA GLU A 850 31.02 -22.78 -64.26
C GLU A 850 29.73 -22.53 -63.48
N ASP A 851 29.62 -23.03 -62.23
CA ASP A 851 28.40 -22.91 -61.40
C ASP A 851 28.55 -21.97 -60.19
N VAL A 852 29.61 -21.15 -60.14
CA VAL A 852 29.68 -20.03 -59.18
C VAL A 852 29.15 -18.79 -59.91
N PRO A 853 27.93 -18.31 -59.60
CA PRO A 853 27.42 -17.09 -60.22
C PRO A 853 28.38 -15.95 -59.90
N GLY A 854 29.00 -15.38 -60.94
CA GLY A 854 29.82 -14.18 -60.79
C GLY A 854 28.99 -13.07 -60.15
N PRO A 855 29.45 -12.40 -59.08
CA PRO A 855 28.66 -11.42 -58.34
C PRO A 855 28.73 -10.06 -59.04
N GLY A 856 28.28 -9.97 -60.29
CA GLY A 856 28.19 -8.70 -61.03
C GLY A 856 27.17 -7.72 -60.41
N LEU A 857 26.12 -8.24 -59.76
CA LEU A 857 25.11 -7.45 -59.05
C LEU A 857 25.30 -7.43 -57.53
N LEU A 858 25.89 -8.48 -56.95
CA LEU A 858 26.09 -8.61 -55.50
C LEU A 858 27.21 -7.68 -55.00
N LEU A 859 28.30 -7.46 -55.75
CA LEU A 859 29.37 -6.54 -55.34
C LEU A 859 28.90 -5.09 -55.25
N GLU A 860 28.07 -4.62 -56.18
CA GLU A 860 27.47 -3.28 -56.12
C GLU A 860 26.44 -3.18 -54.97
N GLN A 861 25.62 -4.22 -54.77
CA GLN A 861 24.67 -4.28 -53.66
C GLN A 861 25.35 -4.39 -52.28
N PHE A 862 26.49 -5.08 -52.17
CA PHE A 862 27.25 -5.21 -50.93
C PHE A 862 28.06 -3.96 -50.61
N ALA A 863 28.68 -3.31 -51.60
CA ALA A 863 29.34 -2.02 -51.40
C ALA A 863 28.33 -0.96 -50.96
N ALA A 864 27.15 -0.91 -51.60
CA ALA A 864 26.05 -0.04 -51.19
C ALA A 864 25.51 -0.41 -49.80
N SER A 865 25.30 -1.70 -49.51
CA SER A 865 24.74 -2.16 -48.23
C SER A 865 25.68 -1.95 -47.04
N ALA A 866 26.98 -2.22 -47.19
CA ALA A 866 27.97 -2.01 -46.14
C ALA A 866 28.20 -0.51 -45.84
N GLN A 867 28.21 0.32 -46.89
CA GLN A 867 28.32 1.78 -46.74
C GLN A 867 27.05 2.36 -46.09
N THR A 868 25.86 1.86 -46.45
CA THR A 868 24.57 2.24 -45.86
C THR A 868 24.45 1.79 -44.39
N HIS A 869 24.82 0.55 -44.06
CA HIS A 869 24.82 0.05 -42.67
C HIS A 869 25.84 0.78 -41.78
N GLY A 870 27.04 1.06 -42.31
CA GLY A 870 28.06 1.83 -41.58
C GLY A 870 27.62 3.26 -41.31
N ARG A 871 26.98 3.91 -42.30
CA ARG A 871 26.40 5.26 -42.15
C ARG A 871 25.25 5.26 -41.15
N GLN A 872 24.38 4.26 -41.17
CA GLN A 872 23.30 4.08 -40.19
C GLN A 872 23.86 3.94 -38.76
N LEU A 873 24.84 3.07 -38.54
CA LEU A 873 25.46 2.87 -37.21
C LEU A 873 26.15 4.14 -36.69
N ALA A 874 26.86 4.88 -37.55
CA ALA A 874 27.50 6.14 -37.18
C ALA A 874 26.48 7.21 -36.76
N ILE A 875 25.34 7.28 -37.45
CA ILE A 875 24.24 8.19 -37.09
C ILE A 875 23.64 7.80 -35.74
N LEU A 876 23.33 6.52 -35.53
CA LEU A 876 22.76 6.03 -34.27
C LEU A 876 23.72 6.27 -33.08
N GLN A 877 25.02 6.07 -33.25
CA GLN A 877 26.00 6.38 -32.20
C GLN A 877 26.08 7.87 -31.89
N ARG A 878 26.08 8.74 -32.90
CA ARG A 878 26.15 10.19 -32.72
C ARG A 878 24.88 10.77 -32.10
N LEU A 879 23.72 10.21 -32.45
CA LEU A 879 22.45 10.51 -31.79
C LEU A 879 22.51 10.08 -30.31
N ALA A 880 22.91 8.83 -30.03
CA ALA A 880 23.00 8.30 -28.67
C ALA A 880 23.88 9.15 -27.73
N SER A 881 25.01 9.69 -28.21
CA SER A 881 25.89 10.54 -27.41
C SER A 881 25.30 11.91 -27.06
N GLU A 882 24.46 12.49 -27.92
CA GLU A 882 23.87 13.82 -27.70
C GLU A 882 22.62 13.76 -26.81
N ILE A 883 21.87 12.65 -26.86
CA ILE A 883 20.66 12.42 -26.06
C ILE A 883 20.95 12.48 -24.54
N SER A 884 22.18 12.12 -24.13
CA SER A 884 22.57 12.11 -22.72
C SER A 884 22.96 13.48 -22.16
N ALA A 885 23.19 14.48 -23.03
CA ALA A 885 23.80 15.75 -22.65
C ALA A 885 22.81 16.93 -22.56
N VAL A 886 21.63 16.82 -23.18
CA VAL A 886 20.68 17.92 -23.32
C VAL A 886 19.34 17.57 -22.68
N LEU A 887 18.92 18.38 -21.70
CA LEU A 887 17.69 18.18 -20.93
C LEU A 887 16.51 19.05 -21.41
N ASP A 888 16.75 19.97 -22.34
CA ASP A 888 15.71 20.82 -22.96
C ASP A 888 15.22 20.21 -24.28
N ILE A 889 13.90 20.14 -24.46
CA ILE A 889 13.28 19.48 -25.61
C ILE A 889 13.52 20.22 -26.93
N ASP A 890 13.55 21.56 -26.92
CA ASP A 890 13.69 22.35 -28.13
C ASP A 890 15.16 22.34 -28.58
N GLU A 891 16.10 22.47 -27.63
CA GLU A 891 17.55 22.35 -27.91
C GLU A 891 17.91 20.93 -28.38
N LEU A 892 17.35 19.90 -27.74
CA LEU A 892 17.56 18.51 -28.16
C LEU A 892 16.99 18.27 -29.55
N ALA A 893 15.76 18.72 -29.83
CA ALA A 893 15.14 18.57 -31.15
C ALA A 893 15.97 19.23 -32.25
N GLU A 894 16.53 20.41 -32.01
CA GLU A 894 17.38 21.12 -32.96
C GLU A 894 18.68 20.36 -33.25
N ARG A 895 19.37 19.88 -32.21
CA ARG A 895 20.60 19.10 -32.37
C ARG A 895 20.36 17.78 -33.09
N LEU A 896 19.33 17.02 -32.70
CA LEU A 896 18.97 15.76 -33.34
C LEU A 896 18.63 15.98 -34.81
N LEU A 897 17.84 17.02 -35.12
CA LEU A 897 17.49 17.35 -36.49
C LEU A 897 18.72 17.70 -37.33
N ARG A 898 19.65 18.52 -36.83
CA ARG A 898 20.90 18.83 -37.54
C ARG A 898 21.74 17.58 -37.80
N ILE A 899 21.87 16.68 -36.82
CA ILE A 899 22.61 15.42 -37.00
C ILE A 899 21.99 14.56 -38.10
N VAL A 900 20.65 14.45 -38.11
CA VAL A 900 19.93 13.71 -39.15
C VAL A 900 20.12 14.36 -40.52
N CYS A 901 19.91 15.67 -40.62
CA CYS A 901 20.10 16.45 -41.85
C CYS A 901 21.53 16.33 -42.40
N ASP A 902 22.55 16.60 -41.57
CA ASP A 902 23.97 16.51 -41.93
C ASP A 902 24.33 15.11 -42.40
N ALA A 903 23.87 14.09 -41.66
CA ALA A 903 24.26 12.73 -41.95
C ALA A 903 23.50 12.13 -43.12
N MET A 904 22.30 12.60 -43.44
CA MET A 904 21.60 12.25 -44.68
C MET A 904 22.08 13.09 -45.88
N GLY A 905 22.73 14.23 -45.64
CA GLY A 905 23.21 15.14 -46.69
C GLY A 905 22.13 16.08 -47.23
N TYR A 906 21.13 16.42 -46.41
CA TYR A 906 20.08 17.37 -46.73
C TYR A 906 20.18 18.61 -45.85
N GLU A 907 20.06 19.78 -46.45
CA GLU A 907 20.19 21.07 -45.74
C GLU A 907 18.89 21.55 -45.11
N ASN A 908 17.76 20.85 -45.34
CA ASN A 908 16.44 21.26 -44.85
C ASN A 908 15.72 20.10 -44.17
N GLY A 909 14.99 20.39 -43.11
CA GLY A 909 14.22 19.39 -42.37
C GLY A 909 13.47 19.98 -41.19
N PHE A 910 12.66 19.16 -40.53
CA PHE A 910 11.87 19.55 -39.37
C PHE A 910 11.63 18.39 -38.40
N LEU A 911 11.35 18.75 -37.14
CA LEU A 911 10.92 17.83 -36.10
C LEU A 911 9.70 18.43 -35.40
N LEU A 912 8.58 17.71 -35.44
CA LEU A 912 7.33 18.08 -34.78
C LEU A 912 7.02 17.11 -33.65
N THR A 913 6.43 17.60 -32.57
CA THR A 913 5.95 16.78 -31.45
C THR A 913 4.50 17.04 -31.16
N LEU A 914 3.76 16.00 -30.76
CA LEU A 914 2.40 16.19 -30.22
C LEU A 914 2.45 17.00 -28.93
N ASP A 915 1.49 17.90 -28.75
CA ASP A 915 1.23 18.58 -27.49
C ASP A 915 0.64 17.61 -26.44
N SER A 916 0.34 18.12 -25.24
CA SER A 916 -0.17 17.29 -24.13
C SER A 916 -1.62 16.84 -24.31
N SER A 917 -2.43 17.55 -25.11
CA SER A 917 -3.80 17.12 -25.43
C SER A 917 -3.87 16.22 -26.68
N ALA A 918 -2.75 16.08 -27.42
CA ALA A 918 -2.66 15.40 -28.70
C ALA A 918 -3.59 15.99 -29.78
N ASP A 919 -3.91 17.28 -29.68
CA ASP A 919 -4.72 18.01 -30.65
C ASP A 919 -3.88 18.86 -31.61
N HIS A 920 -2.63 19.16 -31.24
CA HIS A 920 -1.72 19.94 -32.08
C HIS A 920 -0.34 19.28 -32.21
N LEU A 921 0.26 19.47 -33.38
CA LEU A 921 1.68 19.24 -33.61
C LEU A 921 2.44 20.56 -33.46
N VAL A 922 3.40 20.59 -32.55
CA VAL A 922 4.29 21.74 -32.31
C VAL A 922 5.57 21.54 -33.11
N ILE A 923 5.96 22.53 -33.92
CA ILE A 923 7.24 22.53 -34.63
C ILE A 923 8.34 22.87 -33.62
N ARG A 924 9.08 21.85 -33.18
CA ARG A 924 10.13 21.96 -32.16
C ARG A 924 11.44 22.44 -32.75
N ALA A 925 11.77 21.94 -33.94
CA ALA A 925 12.95 22.34 -34.67
C ALA A 925 12.68 22.33 -36.17
N ALA A 926 13.34 23.23 -36.89
CA ALA A 926 13.38 23.24 -38.34
C ALA A 926 14.73 23.81 -38.81
N VAL A 927 15.26 23.26 -39.90
CA VAL A 927 16.49 23.71 -40.56
C VAL A 927 16.12 24.10 -42.00
N GLY A 928 16.67 25.22 -42.49
CA GLY A 928 16.38 25.75 -43.82
C GLY A 928 15.19 26.72 -43.86
N PRO A 929 14.48 26.86 -45.01
CA PRO A 929 13.36 27.79 -45.19
C PRO A 929 12.22 27.63 -44.17
N SER A 930 12.07 26.42 -43.61
CA SER A 930 11.07 26.09 -42.59
C SER A 930 11.40 26.63 -41.20
N GLY A 931 12.57 27.23 -40.99
CA GLY A 931 13.00 27.80 -39.70
C GLY A 931 12.07 28.89 -39.14
N SER A 932 11.38 29.66 -39.99
CA SER A 932 10.41 30.68 -39.57
C SER A 932 9.12 30.11 -38.96
N TYR A 933 8.94 28.79 -39.03
CA TYR A 933 7.76 28.08 -38.51
C TYR A 933 8.00 27.44 -37.13
N VAL A 934 9.22 27.50 -36.58
CA VAL A 934 9.51 26.98 -35.23
C VAL A 934 8.61 27.65 -34.19
N GLY A 935 8.02 26.84 -33.30
CA GLY A 935 7.06 27.26 -32.29
C GLY A 935 5.60 27.32 -32.75
N GLN A 936 5.31 27.22 -34.05
CA GLN A 936 3.92 27.17 -34.55
C GLN A 936 3.24 25.83 -34.20
N ARG A 937 1.91 25.88 -34.11
CA ARG A 937 1.05 24.73 -33.80
C ARG A 937 0.19 24.38 -35.00
N LEU A 938 0.33 23.15 -35.48
CA LEU A 938 -0.47 22.56 -36.54
C LEU A 938 -1.67 21.81 -35.92
N PRO A 939 -2.91 22.24 -36.17
CA PRO A 939 -4.10 21.58 -35.64
C PRO A 939 -4.32 20.21 -36.28
N ARG A 940 -5.11 19.40 -35.57
CA ARG A 940 -5.52 18.07 -36.01
C ARG A 940 -6.09 18.06 -37.44
N GLY A 941 -5.61 17.12 -38.25
CA GLY A 941 -6.03 16.91 -39.63
C GLY A 941 -5.30 17.76 -40.67
N GLN A 942 -4.40 18.66 -40.25
CA GLN A 942 -3.71 19.57 -41.17
C GLN A 942 -2.27 19.12 -41.48
N GLY A 943 -1.94 19.04 -42.77
CA GLY A 943 -0.57 18.82 -43.22
C GLY A 943 -0.21 17.35 -43.44
N ILE A 944 0.83 17.12 -44.24
CA ILE A 944 1.43 15.78 -44.43
C ILE A 944 1.93 15.22 -43.09
N SER A 945 2.51 16.08 -42.23
CA SER A 945 2.99 15.67 -40.90
C SER A 945 1.86 15.11 -40.03
N TRP A 946 0.66 15.72 -40.03
CA TRP A 946 -0.46 15.16 -39.27
C TRP A 946 -0.90 13.81 -39.82
N TRP A 947 -0.97 13.68 -41.14
CA TRP A 947 -1.33 12.41 -41.77
C TRP A 947 -0.40 11.26 -41.34
N VAL A 948 0.91 11.53 -41.31
CA VAL A 948 1.94 10.58 -40.86
C VAL A 948 1.74 10.16 -39.40
N VAL A 949 1.43 11.10 -38.51
CA VAL A 949 1.09 10.75 -37.12
C VAL A 949 -0.18 9.93 -37.05
N GLU A 950 -1.21 10.31 -37.81
CA GLU A 950 -2.53 9.68 -37.75
C GLU A 950 -2.51 8.22 -38.26
N HIS A 951 -1.68 7.91 -39.23
CA HIS A 951 -1.61 6.58 -39.83
C HIS A 951 -0.44 5.76 -39.29
N GLY A 952 0.60 6.40 -38.75
CA GLY A 952 1.83 5.72 -38.31
C GLY A 952 2.65 5.18 -39.48
N GLU A 953 2.49 5.77 -40.66
CA GLU A 953 3.13 5.33 -41.91
C GLU A 953 4.05 6.43 -42.45
N LEU A 954 5.18 6.03 -43.05
CA LEU A 954 6.10 6.95 -43.71
C LEU A 954 5.44 7.55 -44.97
N GLN A 955 5.74 8.81 -45.26
CA GLN A 955 5.26 9.49 -46.46
C GLN A 955 6.42 10.13 -47.21
N ASN A 956 6.66 9.65 -48.44
CA ASN A 956 7.51 10.30 -49.42
C ASN A 956 6.63 11.07 -50.42
N VAL A 957 6.75 12.39 -50.47
CA VAL A 957 6.03 13.27 -51.39
C VAL A 957 7.02 13.82 -52.42
N PRO A 958 7.02 13.29 -53.66
CA PRO A 958 7.96 13.71 -54.70
C PRO A 958 7.75 15.15 -55.18
N ASP A 959 6.53 15.67 -55.14
CA ASP A 959 6.23 17.09 -55.40
C ASP A 959 5.14 17.60 -54.45
N GLY A 960 5.52 18.43 -53.48
CA GLY A 960 4.62 19.03 -52.50
C GLY A 960 3.52 19.89 -53.14
N ARG A 961 3.74 20.49 -54.32
CA ARG A 961 2.72 21.31 -54.99
C ARG A 961 1.55 20.49 -55.53
N LEU A 962 1.77 19.20 -55.74
CA LEU A 962 0.76 18.28 -56.25
C LEU A 962 -0.01 17.60 -55.11
N ASP A 963 0.48 17.66 -53.88
CA ASP A 963 -0.20 17.09 -52.72
C ASP A 963 -1.04 18.18 -52.02
N PRO A 964 -2.38 18.04 -51.98
CA PRO A 964 -3.27 19.02 -51.36
C PRO A 964 -3.06 19.16 -49.85
N ARG A 965 -2.33 18.23 -49.21
CA ARG A 965 -1.98 18.26 -47.79
C ARG A 965 -0.68 19.03 -47.54
N PHE A 966 0.07 19.43 -48.56
CA PHE A 966 1.35 20.11 -48.36
C PHE A 966 1.16 21.46 -47.68
N TYR A 967 1.86 21.64 -46.56
CA TYR A 967 1.85 22.85 -45.76
C TYR A 967 3.30 23.19 -45.41
N GLY A 968 3.85 24.22 -46.03
CA GLY A 968 5.25 24.61 -45.85
C GLY A 968 5.67 25.73 -46.82
N PRO A 969 6.95 26.13 -46.78
CA PRO A 969 7.51 27.17 -47.64
C PRO A 969 7.38 26.82 -49.14
N ALA A 970 7.20 27.82 -50.00
CA ALA A 970 7.00 27.63 -51.44
C ALA A 970 8.26 27.11 -52.17
N GLU A 971 9.41 27.26 -51.52
CA GLU A 971 10.73 26.85 -51.97
C GLU A 971 10.94 25.33 -51.86
N ILE A 972 10.23 24.67 -50.94
CA ILE A 972 10.32 23.22 -50.76
C ILE A 972 9.48 22.51 -51.82
N ARG A 973 10.10 21.54 -52.50
CA ARG A 973 9.49 20.78 -53.59
C ARG A 973 9.23 19.33 -53.25
N SER A 974 10.05 18.69 -52.44
CA SER A 974 9.75 17.34 -51.96
C SER A 974 9.91 17.24 -50.45
N VAL A 975 9.16 16.33 -49.85
CA VAL A 975 9.17 16.06 -48.41
C VAL A 975 9.24 14.55 -48.17
N LEU A 976 10.07 14.12 -47.23
CA LEU A 976 10.05 12.76 -46.69
C LEU A 976 9.81 12.83 -45.19
N CYS A 977 8.74 12.21 -44.72
CA CYS A 977 8.31 12.25 -43.33
C CYS A 977 8.15 10.83 -42.76
N VAL A 978 8.60 10.63 -41.52
CA VAL A 978 8.41 9.40 -40.76
C VAL A 978 7.77 9.68 -39.40
N PRO A 979 6.96 8.75 -38.87
CA PRO A 979 6.40 8.89 -37.54
C PRO A 979 7.48 8.69 -36.49
N LEU A 980 7.43 9.48 -35.43
CA LEU A 980 8.14 9.21 -34.19
C LEU A 980 7.20 8.44 -33.27
N GLN A 981 7.42 7.13 -33.14
CA GLN A 981 6.55 6.21 -32.40
C GLN A 981 7.36 5.25 -31.53
N LEU A 982 6.85 4.93 -30.34
CA LEU A 982 7.40 3.90 -29.44
C LEU A 982 6.26 2.96 -29.03
N GLY A 983 6.28 1.72 -29.49
CA GLY A 983 5.15 0.80 -29.34
C GLY A 983 3.89 1.39 -29.98
N ASP A 984 2.79 1.50 -29.23
CA ASP A 984 1.55 2.11 -29.70
C ASP A 984 1.52 3.65 -29.53
N GLU A 985 2.54 4.22 -28.90
CA GLU A 985 2.52 5.61 -28.48
C GLU A 985 3.13 6.55 -29.53
N ARG A 986 2.33 7.48 -30.03
CA ARG A 986 2.73 8.49 -31.02
C ARG A 986 3.35 9.70 -30.34
N ILE A 987 4.56 10.06 -30.76
CA ILE A 987 5.35 11.14 -30.16
C ILE A 987 5.34 12.37 -31.05
N GLY A 988 5.40 12.18 -32.37
CA GLY A 988 5.52 13.27 -33.33
C GLY A 988 5.93 12.81 -34.73
N VAL A 989 6.62 13.68 -35.46
CA VAL A 989 7.09 13.47 -36.84
C VAL A 989 8.49 14.00 -36.99
N LEU A 990 9.30 13.27 -37.75
CA LEU A 990 10.58 13.74 -38.25
C LEU A 990 10.52 13.80 -39.77
N GLY A 991 10.99 14.90 -40.36
CA GLY A 991 10.98 15.07 -41.80
C GLY A 991 12.24 15.73 -42.34
N VAL A 992 12.60 15.37 -43.57
CA VAL A 992 13.64 16.04 -44.37
C VAL A 992 13.01 16.62 -45.63
N GLU A 993 13.55 17.74 -46.07
CA GLU A 993 12.96 18.56 -47.12
C GLU A 993 13.99 18.88 -48.22
N SER A 994 13.51 19.05 -49.45
CA SER A 994 14.37 19.41 -50.57
C SER A 994 13.68 20.37 -51.55
N PRO A 995 14.40 21.36 -52.10
CA PRO A 995 13.89 22.23 -53.16
C PRO A 995 13.85 21.54 -54.53
N ARG A 996 14.33 20.29 -54.64
CA ARG A 996 14.23 19.47 -55.85
C ARG A 996 13.00 18.57 -55.78
N THR A 997 12.33 18.34 -56.91
CA THR A 997 11.28 17.31 -57.00
C THR A 997 11.91 15.92 -57.01
N GLY A 998 11.23 14.94 -56.40
CA GLY A 998 11.67 13.53 -56.36
C GLY A 998 13.02 13.30 -55.70
N ALA A 999 13.36 14.08 -54.67
CA ALA A 999 14.71 14.08 -54.11
C ALA A 999 15.06 12.91 -53.19
N PHE A 1000 14.09 12.05 -52.83
CA PHE A 1000 14.25 10.99 -51.82
C PHE A 1000 14.01 9.60 -52.42
N GLY A 1001 15.04 8.75 -52.32
CA GLY A 1001 15.02 7.36 -52.75
C GLY A 1001 14.49 6.38 -51.68
N ARG A 1002 14.63 5.07 -51.93
CA ARG A 1002 14.35 4.02 -50.92
C ARG A 1002 15.35 4.06 -49.77
N GLU A 1003 16.62 4.29 -50.08
CA GLU A 1003 17.68 4.37 -49.06
C GLU A 1003 17.43 5.51 -48.05
N ASP A 1004 16.94 6.66 -48.51
CA ASP A 1004 16.57 7.78 -47.63
C ASP A 1004 15.39 7.42 -46.71
N GLN A 1005 14.40 6.69 -47.24
CA GLN A 1005 13.25 6.20 -46.48
C GLN A 1005 13.69 5.22 -45.38
N ASP A 1006 14.53 4.25 -45.74
CA ASP A 1006 15.03 3.24 -44.82
C ASP A 1006 15.89 3.88 -43.72
N LEU A 1007 16.77 4.81 -44.09
CA LEU A 1007 17.65 5.51 -43.16
C LEU A 1007 16.87 6.40 -42.19
N LEU A 1008 15.93 7.20 -42.70
CA LEU A 1008 15.11 8.08 -41.86
C LEU A 1008 14.20 7.28 -40.92
N THR A 1009 13.67 6.14 -41.38
CA THR A 1009 12.88 5.21 -40.56
C THR A 1009 13.74 4.54 -39.48
N ALA A 1010 14.96 4.14 -39.80
CA ALA A 1010 15.86 3.50 -38.83
C ALA A 1010 16.23 4.43 -37.66
N VAL A 1011 16.43 5.73 -37.94
CA VAL A 1011 16.77 6.72 -36.91
C VAL A 1011 15.55 7.25 -36.15
N SER A 1012 14.35 7.14 -36.72
CA SER A 1012 13.12 7.68 -36.13
C SER A 1012 12.84 7.12 -34.73
N HIS A 1013 13.08 5.82 -34.51
CA HIS A 1013 12.88 5.19 -33.21
C HIS A 1013 13.80 5.75 -32.11
N GLN A 1014 15.06 6.05 -32.43
CA GLN A 1014 15.98 6.64 -31.46
C GLN A 1014 15.64 8.11 -31.18
N VAL A 1015 15.28 8.86 -32.21
CA VAL A 1015 14.79 10.25 -32.05
C VAL A 1015 13.50 10.25 -31.23
N ALA A 1016 12.60 9.30 -31.45
CA ALA A 1016 11.37 9.13 -30.69
C ALA A 1016 11.67 8.85 -29.20
N ALA A 1017 12.57 7.90 -28.90
CA ALA A 1017 13.02 7.61 -27.54
C ALA A 1017 13.60 8.84 -26.84
N ALA A 1018 14.47 9.59 -27.52
CA ALA A 1018 15.07 10.81 -27.00
C ALA A 1018 14.05 11.89 -26.66
N VAL A 1019 13.16 12.19 -27.62
CA VAL A 1019 12.11 13.19 -27.47
C VAL A 1019 11.13 12.78 -26.37
N ARG A 1020 10.82 11.47 -26.23
CA ARG A 1020 9.99 10.94 -25.14
C ARG A 1020 10.63 11.20 -23.78
N VAL A 1021 11.92 10.89 -23.62
CA VAL A 1021 12.65 11.12 -22.37
C VAL A 1021 12.67 12.61 -22.04
N ALA A 1022 12.97 13.48 -23.02
CA ALA A 1022 12.93 14.93 -22.84
C ALA A 1022 11.53 15.44 -22.47
N LYS A 1023 10.45 14.94 -23.11
CA LYS A 1023 9.06 15.27 -22.77
C LYS A 1023 8.71 14.85 -21.34
N LEU A 1024 9.10 13.64 -20.92
CA LEU A 1024 8.85 13.16 -19.56
C LEU A 1024 9.64 13.97 -18.52
N HIS A 1025 10.89 14.30 -18.82
CA HIS A 1025 11.71 15.13 -17.94
C HIS A 1025 11.14 16.55 -17.83
N GLN A 1026 10.73 17.16 -18.94
CA GLN A 1026 10.07 18.46 -18.95
C GLN A 1026 8.73 18.43 -18.21
N ALA A 1027 7.91 17.40 -18.41
CA ALA A 1027 6.66 17.22 -17.68
C ALA A 1027 6.90 17.04 -16.17
N ALA A 1028 7.90 16.27 -15.77
CA ALA A 1028 8.30 16.10 -14.38
C ALA A 1028 8.82 17.41 -13.77
N LYS A 1029 9.59 18.19 -14.53
CA LYS A 1029 10.08 19.51 -14.12
C LYS A 1029 8.93 20.50 -13.95
N THR A 1030 7.98 20.54 -14.89
CA THR A 1030 6.77 21.37 -14.77
C THR A 1030 5.94 20.93 -13.57
N ALA A 1031 5.65 19.63 -13.40
CA ALA A 1031 4.89 19.11 -12.26
C ALA A 1031 5.59 19.37 -10.91
N ALA A 1032 6.93 19.38 -10.87
CA ALA A 1032 7.70 19.74 -9.68
C ALA A 1032 7.74 21.25 -9.43
N ALA A 1033 7.46 22.07 -10.44
CA ALA A 1033 7.48 23.53 -10.39
C ALA A 1033 6.08 24.16 -10.27
N THR A 1034 5.01 23.42 -10.55
CA THR A 1034 3.63 23.91 -10.46
C THR A 1034 2.84 23.18 -9.37
N ASP A 1035 1.74 23.78 -8.95
CA ASP A 1035 0.74 23.15 -8.08
C ASP A 1035 -0.18 22.26 -8.95
N PRO A 1036 -0.41 20.99 -8.59
CA PRO A 1036 -1.10 20.03 -9.43
C PRO A 1036 -2.60 20.32 -9.61
N LEU A 1037 -3.20 21.08 -8.68
CA LEU A 1037 -4.61 21.45 -8.76
C LEU A 1037 -4.80 22.71 -9.61
N THR A 1038 -4.00 23.75 -9.37
CA THR A 1038 -4.22 25.08 -9.99
C THR A 1038 -3.38 25.36 -11.22
N GLY A 1039 -2.33 24.58 -11.49
CA GLY A 1039 -1.39 24.80 -12.59
C GLY A 1039 -0.45 26.00 -12.40
N LEU A 1040 -0.60 26.76 -11.31
CA LEU A 1040 0.25 27.92 -10.99
C LEU A 1040 1.62 27.48 -10.46
N PRO A 1041 2.66 28.35 -10.54
CA PRO A 1041 3.97 28.08 -9.93
C PRO A 1041 3.82 27.82 -8.43
N ASN A 1042 4.37 26.70 -7.96
CA ASN A 1042 4.30 26.32 -6.56
C ASN A 1042 5.29 27.12 -5.68
N ARG A 1043 5.24 26.86 -4.37
CA ARG A 1043 6.10 27.55 -3.38
C ARG A 1043 7.58 27.54 -3.75
N ARG A 1044 8.12 26.45 -4.29
CA ARG A 1044 9.54 26.34 -4.63
C ARG A 1044 9.90 27.31 -5.76
N SER A 1045 9.09 27.31 -6.82
CA SER A 1045 9.23 28.21 -7.97
C SER A 1045 9.15 29.69 -7.57
N PHE A 1046 8.29 30.03 -6.60
CA PHE A 1046 8.23 31.38 -6.04
C PHE A 1046 9.57 31.82 -5.41
N PHE A 1047 10.18 30.99 -4.56
CA PHE A 1047 11.44 31.35 -3.90
C PHE A 1047 12.61 31.42 -4.87
N GLU A 1048 12.67 30.53 -5.86
CA GLU A 1048 13.69 30.57 -6.92
C GLU A 1048 13.55 31.86 -7.76
N ARG A 1049 12.33 32.24 -8.14
CA ARG A 1049 12.04 33.49 -8.87
C ARG A 1049 12.39 34.73 -8.05
N LEU A 1050 12.00 34.75 -6.77
CA LEU A 1050 12.30 35.85 -5.85
C LEU A 1050 13.82 36.05 -5.71
N GLN A 1051 14.57 34.96 -5.55
CA GLN A 1051 16.03 35.03 -5.47
C GLN A 1051 16.68 35.55 -6.76
N ALA A 1052 16.20 35.10 -7.93
CA ALA A 1052 16.68 35.59 -9.21
C ALA A 1052 16.39 37.09 -9.41
N GLU A 1053 15.20 37.57 -9.03
CA GLU A 1053 14.82 38.98 -9.12
C GLU A 1053 15.60 39.85 -8.13
N LEU A 1054 15.93 39.35 -6.94
CA LEU A 1054 16.80 40.03 -5.97
C LEU A 1054 18.24 40.19 -6.49
N VAL A 1055 18.73 39.23 -7.27
CA VAL A 1055 20.06 39.31 -7.90
C VAL A 1055 20.05 40.21 -9.13
N ARG A 1056 18.97 40.17 -9.95
CA ARG A 1056 18.83 41.01 -11.15
C ARG A 1056 18.59 42.48 -10.84
N ASN A 1057 17.81 42.79 -9.80
CA ASN A 1057 17.45 44.16 -9.43
C ASN A 1057 18.47 44.79 -8.48
N ASP A 1058 19.74 44.86 -8.91
CA ASP A 1058 20.86 45.44 -8.15
C ASP A 1058 20.53 46.83 -7.55
N GLY A 1059 20.03 46.83 -6.31
CA GLY A 1059 19.66 48.02 -5.54
C GLY A 1059 18.30 48.68 -5.84
N GLN A 1060 17.43 48.12 -6.69
CA GLN A 1060 16.08 48.66 -6.92
C GLN A 1060 15.05 48.05 -5.94
N PRO A 1061 14.07 48.82 -5.43
CA PRO A 1061 13.09 48.30 -4.48
C PRO A 1061 12.12 47.29 -5.15
N LEU A 1062 12.09 46.07 -4.60
CA LEU A 1062 11.18 44.99 -5.00
C LEU A 1062 10.00 44.91 -4.01
N SER A 1063 8.77 44.83 -4.53
CA SER A 1063 7.55 44.65 -3.73
C SER A 1063 6.98 43.25 -3.91
N VAL A 1064 6.66 42.58 -2.79
CA VAL A 1064 5.97 41.27 -2.79
C VAL A 1064 4.55 41.48 -2.27
N ALA A 1065 3.56 41.10 -3.07
CA ALA A 1065 2.15 41.10 -2.67
C ALA A 1065 1.71 39.67 -2.30
N ILE A 1066 1.06 39.53 -1.14
CA ILE A 1066 0.49 38.26 -0.67
C ILE A 1066 -1.03 38.41 -0.68
N LEU A 1067 -1.71 37.48 -1.34
CA LEU A 1067 -3.16 37.44 -1.50
C LEU A 1067 -3.69 36.17 -0.81
N ASP A 1068 -4.73 36.31 0.01
CA ASP A 1068 -5.37 35.19 0.70
C ASP A 1068 -6.80 34.97 0.17
N ALA A 1069 -7.11 33.72 -0.18
CA ALA A 1069 -8.41 33.33 -0.74
C ALA A 1069 -9.38 32.98 0.39
N ASN A 1070 -10.18 33.96 0.81
CA ASN A 1070 -11.14 33.80 1.91
C ASN A 1070 -12.38 32.99 1.50
N GLY A 1071 -12.96 32.25 2.46
CA GLY A 1071 -14.26 31.59 2.30
C GLY A 1071 -14.24 30.17 1.73
N LEU A 1072 -13.07 29.63 1.35
CA LEU A 1072 -12.95 28.28 0.78
C LEU A 1072 -13.46 27.16 1.71
N LYS A 1073 -13.26 27.31 3.03
CA LYS A 1073 -13.76 26.33 4.01
C LYS A 1073 -15.28 26.26 4.02
N ALA A 1074 -15.95 27.41 4.02
CA ALA A 1074 -17.42 27.46 3.98
C ALA A 1074 -17.95 26.86 2.68
N LEU A 1075 -17.27 27.13 1.55
CA LEU A 1075 -17.61 26.56 0.25
C LEU A 1075 -17.46 25.02 0.24
N ASN A 1076 -16.38 24.49 0.82
CA ASN A 1076 -16.17 23.05 0.97
C ASN A 1076 -17.19 22.39 1.88
N ASP A 1077 -17.52 23.04 3.01
CA ASP A 1077 -18.47 22.51 3.99
C ASP A 1077 -19.92 22.50 3.44
N GLU A 1078 -20.28 23.44 2.55
CA GLU A 1078 -21.63 23.54 1.95
C GLU A 1078 -21.81 22.73 0.65
N LEU A 1079 -20.80 22.74 -0.24
CA LEU A 1079 -20.92 22.20 -1.60
C LEU A 1079 -19.96 21.04 -1.89
N GLY A 1080 -19.14 20.66 -0.90
CA GLY A 1080 -18.15 19.59 -1.01
C GLY A 1080 -16.82 20.05 -1.58
N HIS A 1081 -15.79 19.22 -1.38
CA HIS A 1081 -14.40 19.52 -1.79
C HIS A 1081 -14.24 19.77 -3.30
N ALA A 1082 -15.04 19.11 -4.15
CA ALA A 1082 -14.99 19.32 -5.60
C ALA A 1082 -15.35 20.77 -6.01
N ALA A 1083 -16.27 21.42 -5.29
CA ALA A 1083 -16.65 22.80 -5.55
C ALA A 1083 -15.57 23.81 -5.09
N GLY A 1084 -14.86 23.50 -3.99
CA GLY A 1084 -13.67 24.26 -3.59
C GLY A 1084 -12.51 24.13 -4.56
N ASP A 1085 -12.30 22.94 -5.10
CA ASP A 1085 -11.31 22.68 -6.14
C ASP A 1085 -11.62 23.49 -7.42
N GLU A 1086 -12.89 23.55 -7.84
CA GLU A 1086 -13.32 24.40 -8.97
C GLU A 1086 -13.10 25.90 -8.71
N ALA A 1087 -13.33 26.36 -7.47
CA ALA A 1087 -13.08 27.76 -7.09
C ALA A 1087 -11.58 28.09 -7.13
N LEU A 1088 -10.72 27.19 -6.65
CA LEU A 1088 -9.27 27.34 -6.71
C LEU A 1088 -8.76 27.38 -8.16
N LEU A 1089 -9.30 26.54 -9.04
CA LEU A 1089 -9.02 26.56 -10.48
C LEU A 1089 -9.35 27.92 -11.11
N LYS A 1090 -10.56 28.46 -10.86
CA LYS A 1090 -10.97 29.79 -11.35
C LYS A 1090 -10.08 30.91 -10.83
N ILE A 1091 -9.69 30.87 -9.55
CA ILE A 1091 -8.75 31.84 -8.99
C ILE A 1091 -7.40 31.75 -9.72
N GLY A 1092 -6.93 30.53 -9.98
CA GLY A 1092 -5.72 30.26 -10.77
C GLY A 1092 -5.78 30.88 -12.17
N GLU A 1093 -6.86 30.64 -12.91
CA GLU A 1093 -7.08 31.20 -14.26
C GLU A 1093 -7.07 32.73 -14.26
N VAL A 1094 -7.75 33.37 -13.30
CA VAL A 1094 -7.80 34.83 -13.18
C VAL A 1094 -6.42 35.42 -12.88
N LEU A 1095 -5.65 34.79 -11.99
CA LEU A 1095 -4.30 35.21 -11.68
C LEU A 1095 -3.39 35.07 -12.90
N GLN A 1096 -3.47 33.96 -13.63
CA GLN A 1096 -2.66 33.72 -14.81
C GLN A 1096 -2.98 34.70 -15.96
N ALA A 1097 -4.26 35.03 -16.16
CA ALA A 1097 -4.67 36.03 -17.15
C ALA A 1097 -4.29 37.47 -16.78
N GLY A 1098 -4.08 37.75 -15.48
CA GLY A 1098 -3.82 39.08 -14.95
C GLY A 1098 -2.33 39.45 -14.80
N VAL A 1099 -1.42 38.50 -15.00
CA VAL A 1099 0.04 38.70 -14.87
C VAL A 1099 0.75 38.67 -16.23
N ARG A 1100 1.89 39.34 -16.33
CA ARG A 1100 2.71 39.32 -17.57
C ARG A 1100 3.41 37.97 -17.71
N ASP A 1101 3.53 37.47 -18.94
CA ASP A 1101 4.33 36.29 -19.25
C ASP A 1101 5.80 36.52 -18.89
N GLY A 1102 6.32 35.64 -18.04
CA GLY A 1102 7.71 35.59 -17.64
C GLY A 1102 7.87 34.64 -16.48
#